data_AF-A0A653TQW3-F1
#
_entry.id   AF-A0A653TQW3-F1
#
_cell.length_a   1.000
_cell.length_b   1.000
_cell.length_c   1.000
_cell.angle_alpha   90.00
_cell.angle_beta   90.00
_cell.angle_gamma   90.00
#
_symmetry.space_group_name_H-M   'P 1'
#
loop_
_entity.id
_entity.type
_entity.pdbx_description
1 polymer ?
#
loop_
_entity_poly.entity_id
_entity_poly.type
_entity_poly.pdbx_seq_one_letter_code
_entity_poly.pdbx_strand_id
1 'polypeptide(L)'
;MANTFDEYDIESQKLLQGLQFLDLKQQAGSLQRTLPLINSNSSRSFEVITFDNKFGNQIEKCGEYKDEFYRSALNSKKLIEDLKVNSNSDDFFFHYKEYTKNLPTTTLILSGDGLGPRLITEHEQTIPYQYENAQGKRETAALKIRLNTRACKVDFINPGFRFKIDEKNESLNFQISFIYTDAIDKRDFSITPEIDNDYVLNDMYKAIIIETEKLNDFVAIVSQIGRETFLEDKITKVFADKLKNSKEASELKFLYENMPDFALKNILSLLNEEILWEHINVLTDYDDDGLFSGWRDGSSALINVMKAYGKSNILFDKFKANPAFVKRIYKNLDGSSFFEEQQMSNRIIFSNLLYALCASNGFKELTITDKTFFYGEEYKYDANVTSIGNNEKEDEFFIQQLRLIPLFGADYTPFKDELPLDYGAMYHPLEMVYLLDVDSKDSAPKLVPAIYIKALSDEVEIQEIEKNIRIGFDVLAIVLGVIAIATTGNPGVLALAIADVGLATTDVAVQTFKEEILQLEGGAEFLASWEKIYLVGGIVSAGPAAINGILKGGAKLLLLAKTAKNFNALNFLRACVLKVILEIEIASFTKNTVKFFANETELILATKGVLNDLKVGELLKKGVIIVTGEVKTKQKVEEQIALIYKDEAIIRANSLDFAKASKDIIKNLNHKDKFFEVCENIINRRKVISLKDAELLGQAPKSGVKMLFTLIDELGNNIGQLSRSPNRNELYYKLIQKGKEIDIKCYMKLLDDKYKLNDLPIKNGEHLLYGDFNIPKEITNKLSGIGQIIYEDGLKYFLRAKKYGKVDGTVSIWEKSNAYTDYGGQSINLNQFWKAFDKGMSYEQAAFETFAGKQAKKFGFTKVRTNINHNIVTRDKVQINFLQ
;
A
#
# COMPACT_ATOMS: atom_id res chain seq x y z
N MET A 1 23.36 -16.19 -34.90
CA MET A 1 24.14 -14.93 -34.93
C MET A 1 25.61 -15.29 -34.90
N ALA A 2 26.33 -14.91 -35.96
CA ALA A 2 27.79 -14.97 -36.00
C ALA A 2 28.38 -13.74 -35.27
N ASN A 3 29.53 -13.98 -34.66
CA ASN A 3 30.55 -13.09 -34.10
C ASN A 3 30.43 -11.58 -34.35
N THR A 4 30.38 -10.82 -33.24
CA THR A 4 31.00 -9.50 -33.10
C THR A 4 31.46 -9.33 -31.65
N PHE A 5 32.71 -9.68 -31.35
CA PHE A 5 33.36 -9.43 -30.05
C PHE A 5 34.86 -9.11 -30.20
N ASP A 6 35.26 -8.45 -31.29
CA ASP A 6 36.68 -8.14 -31.59
C ASP A 6 36.98 -6.62 -31.65
N GLU A 7 36.42 -5.81 -30.74
CA GLU A 7 36.85 -4.41 -30.58
C GLU A 7 36.95 -3.97 -29.11
N TYR A 8 37.79 -4.64 -28.31
CA TYR A 8 38.29 -4.05 -27.06
C TYR A 8 39.80 -4.31 -26.89
N ASP A 9 40.50 -3.27 -26.45
CA ASP A 9 41.96 -3.20 -26.38
C ASP A 9 42.57 -4.13 -25.29
N ILE A 10 43.85 -4.45 -25.49
CA ILE A 10 44.66 -5.40 -24.71
C ILE A 10 44.79 -5.00 -23.22
N GLU A 11 44.69 -3.71 -22.86
CA GLU A 11 44.61 -3.27 -21.45
C GLU A 11 43.27 -3.65 -20.80
N SER A 12 42.16 -3.57 -21.55
CA SER A 12 40.84 -3.99 -21.08
C SER A 12 40.74 -5.51 -20.89
N GLN A 13 41.44 -6.29 -21.74
CA GLN A 13 41.54 -7.75 -21.58
C GLN A 13 42.40 -8.16 -20.38
N LYS A 14 43.43 -7.37 -20.01
CA LYS A 14 44.22 -7.60 -18.79
C LYS A 14 43.47 -7.26 -17.52
N LEU A 15 42.58 -6.26 -17.53
CA LEU A 15 41.71 -5.95 -16.39
C LEU A 15 40.65 -7.06 -16.15
N LEU A 16 40.18 -7.71 -17.23
CA LEU A 16 39.24 -8.83 -17.17
C LEU A 16 39.88 -10.18 -16.79
N GLN A 17 41.18 -10.39 -17.04
CA GLN A 17 41.91 -11.57 -16.55
C GLN A 17 42.28 -11.49 -15.05
N GLY A 18 42.23 -10.31 -14.43
CA GLY A 18 42.45 -10.12 -12.99
C GLY A 18 41.22 -10.36 -12.11
N LEU A 19 40.03 -10.48 -12.70
CA LEU A 19 38.77 -10.79 -12.01
C LEU A 19 38.43 -12.27 -12.20
N GLN A 20 39.19 -13.15 -11.56
CA GLN A 20 38.72 -14.51 -11.31
C GLN A 20 37.47 -14.42 -10.43
N PHE A 21 36.31 -14.71 -11.02
CA PHE A 21 35.06 -14.99 -10.31
C PHE A 21 35.34 -16.02 -9.23
N LEU A 22 35.34 -15.59 -7.97
CA LEU A 22 35.35 -16.45 -6.81
C LEU A 22 33.99 -17.16 -6.76
N ASP A 23 34.03 -18.44 -7.10
CA ASP A 23 32.93 -19.39 -7.02
C ASP A 23 32.42 -19.49 -5.56
N LEU A 24 31.31 -18.79 -5.29
CA LEU A 24 30.67 -18.65 -3.98
C LEU A 24 30.10 -19.97 -3.41
N LYS A 25 30.26 -21.11 -4.10
CA LYS A 25 29.89 -22.44 -3.56
C LYS A 25 30.99 -23.13 -2.76
N GLN A 26 32.27 -22.75 -2.89
CA GLN A 26 33.37 -23.44 -2.19
C GLN A 26 33.69 -22.92 -0.78
N GLN A 27 33.30 -21.69 -0.41
CA GLN A 27 33.56 -21.14 0.93
C GLN A 27 32.53 -21.53 2.01
N ALA A 28 31.37 -22.09 1.64
CA ALA A 28 30.42 -22.64 2.61
C ALA A 28 30.89 -23.97 3.23
N GLY A 29 31.77 -24.71 2.53
CA GLY A 29 32.27 -26.02 2.98
C GLY A 29 33.49 -25.99 3.90
N SER A 30 34.25 -24.88 3.96
CA SER A 30 35.52 -24.82 4.71
C SER A 30 35.41 -24.24 6.12
N LEU A 31 34.28 -23.64 6.50
CA LEU A 31 34.04 -23.14 7.87
C LEU A 31 33.48 -24.21 8.83
N GLN A 32 33.13 -25.40 8.34
CA GLN A 32 32.60 -26.52 9.15
C GLN A 32 33.66 -27.51 9.67
N ARG A 33 34.97 -27.29 9.43
CA ARG A 33 36.00 -28.31 9.76
C ARG A 33 37.12 -27.90 10.73
N THR A 34 36.97 -26.84 11.50
CA THR A 34 37.92 -26.55 12.60
C THR A 34 37.21 -26.01 13.83
N LEU A 35 36.75 -26.93 14.70
CA LEU A 35 36.91 -26.87 16.16
C LEU A 35 36.25 -28.09 16.84
N PRO A 36 37.03 -29.04 17.38
CA PRO A 36 36.56 -29.99 18.37
C PRO A 36 36.78 -29.48 19.81
N LEU A 37 35.73 -29.65 20.63
CA LEU A 37 35.72 -30.04 22.05
C LEU A 37 36.70 -29.37 23.04
N ILE A 38 36.19 -28.48 23.91
CA ILE A 38 36.30 -28.58 25.39
C ILE A 38 35.03 -28.01 26.04
N ASN A 39 34.26 -28.89 26.69
CA ASN A 39 33.28 -28.60 27.73
C ASN A 39 34.02 -28.44 29.08
N SER A 40 33.64 -27.48 29.94
CA SER A 40 33.16 -27.77 31.31
C SER A 40 33.04 -26.52 32.21
N ASN A 41 31.98 -26.56 33.03
CA ASN A 41 31.78 -25.92 34.33
C ASN A 41 31.25 -24.48 34.41
N SER A 42 29.92 -24.35 34.42
CA SER A 42 29.23 -23.93 35.65
C SER A 42 27.74 -24.30 35.61
N SER A 43 27.33 -25.02 36.64
CA SER A 43 26.06 -25.69 36.90
C SER A 43 24.89 -24.78 37.33
N ARG A 44 23.69 -25.09 36.81
CA ARG A 44 22.33 -25.08 37.43
C ARG A 44 21.80 -23.75 38.03
N SER A 45 20.58 -23.28 37.81
CA SER A 45 19.31 -23.95 37.52
C SER A 45 18.25 -22.94 37.02
N PHE A 46 17.66 -23.18 35.86
CA PHE A 46 16.23 -23.03 35.59
C PHE A 46 15.98 -23.90 34.35
N GLU A 47 15.41 -25.08 34.58
CA GLU A 47 15.04 -25.99 33.50
C GLU A 47 13.95 -25.34 32.65
N VAL A 48 14.34 -24.72 31.55
CA VAL A 48 13.51 -24.71 30.36
C VAL A 48 13.43 -26.16 29.93
N ILE A 49 12.29 -26.81 30.22
CA ILE A 49 11.98 -28.11 29.65
C ILE A 49 11.82 -27.87 28.14
N THR A 50 12.91 -28.06 27.39
CA THR A 50 12.85 -28.26 25.94
C THR A 50 12.00 -29.50 25.67
N PHE A 51 11.31 -29.53 24.53
CA PHE A 51 10.40 -30.62 24.15
C PHE A 51 11.09 -32.00 24.19
N ASP A 52 12.39 -32.03 23.87
CA ASP A 52 13.29 -33.20 24.01
C ASP A 52 13.30 -33.80 25.43
N ASN A 53 13.08 -32.98 26.46
CA ASN A 53 13.05 -33.40 27.86
C ASN A 53 11.65 -33.85 28.33
N LYS A 54 10.57 -33.50 27.62
CA LYS A 54 9.20 -33.88 28.02
C LYS A 54 8.77 -35.26 27.47
N PHE A 55 9.42 -35.71 26.39
CA PHE A 55 9.20 -36.98 25.71
C PHE A 55 10.53 -37.75 25.55
N GLY A 56 11.26 -37.90 26.66
CA GLY A 56 12.65 -38.38 26.69
C GLY A 56 12.94 -39.58 25.78
N ASN A 57 14.11 -39.57 25.14
CA ASN A 57 14.72 -40.68 24.38
C ASN A 57 13.78 -41.48 23.44
N GLN A 58 12.70 -40.89 22.92
CA GLN A 58 11.94 -41.43 21.78
C GLN A 58 12.22 -40.68 20.46
N ILE A 59 13.27 -39.86 20.45
CA ILE A 59 13.72 -39.02 19.32
C ILE A 59 14.16 -39.86 18.09
N GLU A 60 14.23 -41.20 18.19
CA GLU A 60 14.67 -42.09 17.12
C GLU A 60 13.59 -43.01 16.50
N LYS A 61 12.33 -43.00 16.96
CA LYS A 61 11.29 -43.87 16.37
C LYS A 61 10.08 -43.07 15.89
N CYS A 62 10.11 -42.69 14.61
CA CYS A 62 8.90 -42.32 13.90
C CYS A 62 7.85 -43.44 14.03
N GLY A 63 6.58 -43.06 14.26
CA GLY A 63 5.48 -44.03 14.29
C GLY A 63 5.27 -44.73 12.95
N GLU A 64 4.45 -45.77 12.92
CA GLU A 64 4.01 -46.38 11.65
C GLU A 64 3.16 -45.40 10.83
N TYR A 65 3.18 -45.54 9.51
CA TYR A 65 2.28 -44.78 8.64
C TYR A 65 0.83 -45.23 8.86
N LYS A 66 -0.04 -44.27 9.15
CA LYS A 66 -1.48 -44.49 9.36
C LYS A 66 -2.27 -43.35 8.77
N ASP A 67 -3.42 -43.68 8.20
CA ASP A 67 -4.44 -42.70 7.78
C ASP A 67 -5.36 -42.36 8.97
N GLU A 68 -4.76 -41.89 10.06
CA GLU A 68 -5.46 -41.50 11.28
C GLU A 68 -5.25 -40.01 11.52
N PHE A 69 -6.34 -39.24 11.51
CA PHE A 69 -6.29 -37.78 11.65
C PHE A 69 -7.06 -37.31 12.87
N TYR A 70 -6.43 -36.44 13.66
CA TYR A 70 -7.10 -35.70 14.70
C TYR A 70 -8.03 -34.63 14.10
N ARG A 71 -9.27 -34.65 14.59
CA ARG A 71 -10.42 -33.93 14.04
C ARG A 71 -11.19 -33.11 15.09
N SER A 72 -10.66 -32.98 16.31
CA SER A 72 -11.30 -32.23 17.40
C SER A 72 -10.70 -30.82 17.55
N ALA A 73 -11.06 -30.09 18.62
CA ALA A 73 -10.67 -28.69 18.79
C ALA A 73 -9.15 -28.46 18.70
N LEU A 74 -8.76 -27.50 17.84
CA LEU A 74 -7.37 -27.17 17.51
C LEU A 74 -6.95 -25.78 18.00
N ASN A 75 -5.67 -25.66 18.35
CA ASN A 75 -4.94 -24.41 18.53
C ASN A 75 -4.28 -24.03 17.20
N SER A 76 -5.10 -23.62 16.22
CA SER A 76 -4.66 -23.18 14.90
C SER A 76 -3.62 -22.07 14.95
N LYS A 77 -3.76 -21.12 15.89
CA LYS A 77 -2.80 -20.03 16.03
C LYS A 77 -1.37 -20.57 16.25
N LYS A 78 -1.23 -21.54 17.17
CA LYS A 78 0.07 -22.19 17.41
C LYS A 78 0.55 -22.92 16.14
N LEU A 79 -0.32 -23.70 15.49
CA LEU A 79 0.02 -24.44 14.28
C LEU A 79 0.54 -23.52 13.16
N ILE A 80 -0.18 -22.44 12.85
CA ILE A 80 0.21 -21.49 11.80
C ILE A 80 1.51 -20.74 12.19
N GLU A 81 1.68 -20.38 13.46
CA GLU A 81 2.95 -19.81 13.96
C GLU A 81 4.13 -20.79 13.77
N ASP A 82 3.93 -22.07 14.07
CA ASP A 82 4.96 -23.10 13.91
C ASP A 82 5.28 -23.37 12.43
N LEU A 83 4.28 -23.39 11.54
CA LEU A 83 4.49 -23.49 10.09
C LEU A 83 5.32 -22.31 9.55
N LYS A 84 5.04 -21.10 10.05
CA LYS A 84 5.78 -19.89 9.64
C LYS A 84 7.23 -19.92 10.10
N VAL A 85 7.46 -20.21 11.39
CA VAL A 85 8.80 -20.23 12.00
C VAL A 85 9.68 -21.31 11.38
N ASN A 86 9.09 -22.47 11.05
CA ASN A 86 9.82 -23.63 10.56
C ASN A 86 9.74 -23.80 9.03
N SER A 87 9.26 -22.80 8.27
CA SER A 87 9.08 -22.85 6.79
C SER A 87 10.33 -23.24 5.98
N ASN A 88 11.53 -23.15 6.57
CA ASN A 88 12.79 -23.57 5.97
C ASN A 88 13.41 -24.80 6.65
N SER A 89 12.62 -25.57 7.40
CA SER A 89 13.04 -26.79 8.11
C SER A 89 12.48 -28.03 7.44
N ASP A 90 13.33 -29.02 7.21
CA ASP A 90 12.97 -30.38 6.79
C ASP A 90 13.00 -31.38 7.96
N ASP A 91 13.29 -30.91 9.18
CA ASP A 91 13.55 -31.74 10.36
C ASP A 91 12.64 -31.43 11.55
N PHE A 92 11.50 -30.76 11.31
CA PHE A 92 10.59 -30.38 12.38
C PHE A 92 9.83 -31.59 12.93
N PHE A 93 10.03 -31.91 14.21
CA PHE A 93 9.30 -33.00 14.86
C PHE A 93 7.85 -32.58 15.14
N PHE A 94 6.90 -33.23 14.46
CA PHE A 94 5.48 -32.97 14.57
C PHE A 94 4.77 -34.02 15.41
N HIS A 95 3.89 -33.57 16.31
CA HIS A 95 2.94 -34.44 17.00
C HIS A 95 1.61 -33.71 17.27
N TYR A 96 0.50 -34.25 16.79
CA TYR A 96 -0.81 -33.59 16.82
C TYR A 96 -1.26 -33.09 18.20
N LYS A 97 -0.91 -33.82 19.29
CA LYS A 97 -1.32 -33.47 20.67
C LYS A 97 -0.84 -32.08 21.11
N GLU A 98 0.19 -31.55 20.47
CA GLU A 98 0.68 -30.20 20.71
C GLU A 98 -0.28 -29.09 20.30
N TYR A 99 -1.19 -29.42 19.38
CA TYR A 99 -2.12 -28.48 18.78
C TYR A 99 -3.55 -28.72 19.26
N THR A 100 -3.77 -29.65 20.21
CA THR A 100 -5.11 -29.93 20.76
C THR A 100 -5.50 -28.89 21.81
N LYS A 101 -6.74 -28.41 21.80
CA LYS A 101 -7.30 -27.56 22.87
C LYS A 101 -8.07 -28.40 23.89
N ASN A 102 -7.86 -28.14 25.20
CA ASN A 102 -8.63 -28.73 26.29
C ASN A 102 -9.97 -28.01 26.53
N LEU A 103 -10.82 -27.87 25.52
CA LEU A 103 -12.17 -27.30 25.71
C LEU A 103 -13.22 -28.14 24.97
N PRO A 104 -14.28 -28.63 25.67
CA PRO A 104 -15.42 -29.24 25.01
C PRO A 104 -16.23 -28.12 24.35
N THR A 105 -16.36 -28.14 23.02
CA THR A 105 -17.30 -27.26 22.31
C THR A 105 -18.41 -28.15 21.75
N THR A 106 -19.53 -28.18 22.46
CA THR A 106 -20.78 -28.78 21.96
C THR A 106 -21.57 -27.65 21.31
N THR A 107 -21.76 -27.71 19.99
CA THR A 107 -22.62 -26.76 19.27
C THR A 107 -24.02 -27.38 19.16
N LEU A 108 -25.04 -26.66 19.64
CA LEU A 108 -26.45 -27.04 19.50
C LEU A 108 -26.96 -26.50 18.16
N ILE A 109 -27.39 -27.37 17.25
CA ILE A 109 -28.07 -26.97 16.00
C ILE A 109 -29.54 -27.37 16.13
N LEU A 110 -30.44 -26.40 15.95
CA LEU A 110 -31.88 -26.64 15.80
C LEU A 110 -32.14 -27.05 14.35
N SER A 111 -32.58 -28.29 14.12
CA SER A 111 -32.95 -28.73 12.77
C SER A 111 -34.30 -28.13 12.37
N GLY A 112 -34.38 -27.58 11.15
CA GLY A 112 -35.57 -26.94 10.59
C GLY A 112 -36.67 -27.90 10.14
N ASP A 113 -36.58 -29.18 10.47
CA ASP A 113 -37.49 -30.26 10.08
C ASP A 113 -38.55 -30.58 11.16
N GLY A 114 -38.61 -29.82 12.25
CA GLY A 114 -39.65 -29.95 13.28
C GLY A 114 -39.49 -31.14 14.24
N LEU A 115 -38.37 -31.86 14.21
CA LEU A 115 -38.12 -33.06 15.03
C LEU A 115 -37.38 -32.80 16.37
N GLY A 116 -37.25 -31.54 16.77
CA GLY A 116 -36.61 -31.13 18.03
C GLY A 116 -35.06 -31.16 17.97
N PRO A 117 -34.38 -30.55 18.96
CA PRO A 117 -32.93 -30.40 18.95
C PRO A 117 -32.23 -31.77 19.00
N ARG A 118 -31.39 -32.05 18.00
CA ARG A 118 -30.48 -33.21 17.99
C ARG A 118 -29.07 -32.76 18.34
N LEU A 119 -28.42 -33.48 19.26
CA LEU A 119 -27.00 -33.36 19.53
C LEU A 119 -26.22 -34.06 18.41
N ILE A 120 -25.63 -33.30 17.50
CA ILE A 120 -24.69 -33.82 16.49
C ILE A 120 -23.29 -33.31 16.89
N THR A 121 -22.33 -34.22 16.99
CA THR A 121 -20.92 -33.87 17.20
C THR A 121 -20.28 -33.75 15.82
N GLU A 122 -20.21 -32.54 15.27
CA GLU A 122 -19.48 -32.33 14.00
C GLU A 122 -17.97 -32.41 14.25
N HIS A 123 -17.32 -33.33 13.53
CA HIS A 123 -15.89 -33.63 13.62
C HIS A 123 -15.04 -32.84 12.60
N GLU A 124 -15.57 -31.80 11.98
CA GLU A 124 -14.82 -30.94 11.06
C GLU A 124 -14.97 -29.49 11.52
N GLN A 125 -14.02 -29.02 12.32
CA GLN A 125 -14.06 -27.62 12.76
C GLN A 125 -13.43 -26.73 11.69
N THR A 126 -14.24 -25.87 11.09
CA THR A 126 -13.77 -24.67 10.39
C THR A 126 -13.13 -23.74 11.41
N ILE A 127 -11.83 -23.51 11.30
CA ILE A 127 -11.11 -22.69 12.28
C ILE A 127 -10.95 -21.27 11.76
N PRO A 128 -11.42 -20.24 12.49
CA PRO A 128 -11.21 -18.86 12.09
C PRO A 128 -9.71 -18.52 12.15
N TYR A 129 -9.12 -18.21 11.00
CA TYR A 129 -7.77 -17.68 10.87
C TYR A 129 -7.84 -16.23 10.43
N GLN A 130 -7.27 -15.31 11.21
CA GLN A 130 -7.28 -13.90 10.84
C GLN A 130 -6.01 -13.54 10.08
N TYR A 131 -6.15 -13.03 8.87
CA TYR A 131 -5.08 -12.44 8.10
C TYR A 131 -5.40 -11.00 7.76
N GLU A 132 -4.34 -10.25 7.48
CA GLU A 132 -4.45 -8.91 6.91
C GLU A 132 -4.38 -9.11 5.39
N ASN A 133 -5.43 -8.70 4.67
CA ASN A 133 -5.42 -8.75 3.21
C ASN A 133 -4.42 -7.72 2.64
N ALA A 134 -4.26 -7.68 1.31
CA ALA A 134 -3.33 -6.75 0.65
C ALA A 134 -3.57 -5.27 1.01
N GLN A 135 -4.76 -4.94 1.53
CA GLN A 135 -5.23 -3.61 1.89
C GLN A 135 -5.09 -3.25 3.38
N GLY A 136 -4.53 -4.13 4.21
CA GLY A 136 -4.43 -3.84 5.65
C GLY A 136 -5.69 -4.19 6.47
N LYS A 137 -6.73 -4.75 5.84
CA LYS A 137 -7.99 -5.11 6.50
C LYS A 137 -7.89 -6.52 7.07
N ARG A 138 -8.39 -6.70 8.29
CA ARG A 138 -8.48 -8.01 8.93
C ARG A 138 -9.64 -8.82 8.35
N GLU A 139 -9.31 -9.89 7.66
CA GLU A 139 -10.24 -10.90 7.17
C GLU A 139 -10.13 -12.17 8.02
N THR A 140 -11.23 -12.92 8.13
CA THR A 140 -11.25 -14.21 8.85
C THR A 140 -11.47 -15.33 7.85
N ALA A 141 -10.43 -16.11 7.58
CA ALA A 141 -10.47 -17.32 6.78
C ALA A 141 -11.16 -18.47 7.53
N ALA A 142 -11.86 -19.29 6.74
CA ALA A 142 -12.54 -20.49 7.18
C ALA A 142 -11.73 -21.73 6.75
N LEU A 143 -10.84 -22.23 7.63
CA LEU A 143 -9.90 -23.31 7.27
C LEU A 143 -10.32 -24.67 7.83
N LYS A 144 -10.29 -25.68 6.96
CA LYS A 144 -10.39 -27.09 7.34
C LYS A 144 -8.97 -27.63 7.58
N ILE A 145 -8.64 -28.01 8.81
CA ILE A 145 -7.29 -28.47 9.18
C ILE A 145 -7.34 -29.91 9.69
N ARG A 146 -6.52 -30.79 9.11
CA ARG A 146 -6.37 -32.19 9.52
C ARG A 146 -4.93 -32.44 9.97
N LEU A 147 -4.76 -32.99 11.17
CA LEU A 147 -3.45 -33.32 11.75
C LEU A 147 -3.30 -34.83 11.89
N ASN A 148 -2.32 -35.44 11.25
CA ASN A 148 -2.08 -36.88 11.35
C ASN A 148 -1.61 -37.25 12.77
N THR A 149 -2.07 -38.38 13.30
CA THR A 149 -1.75 -38.80 14.67
C THR A 149 -0.31 -39.32 14.84
N ARG A 150 0.37 -39.63 13.73
CA ARG A 150 1.75 -40.11 13.71
C ARG A 150 2.73 -39.02 14.17
N ALA A 151 3.54 -39.36 15.18
CA ALA A 151 4.67 -38.54 15.61
C ALA A 151 5.89 -38.84 14.71
N CYS A 152 6.38 -37.84 13.97
CA CYS A 152 7.59 -37.95 13.15
C CYS A 152 8.03 -36.56 12.64
N LYS A 153 9.18 -36.51 11.97
CA LYS A 153 9.73 -35.31 11.32
C LYS A 153 8.96 -34.96 10.05
N VAL A 154 8.77 -33.67 9.78
CA VAL A 154 7.97 -33.15 8.66
C VAL A 154 8.79 -32.19 7.81
N ASP A 155 8.64 -32.33 6.49
CA ASP A 155 9.22 -31.43 5.50
C ASP A 155 8.32 -30.21 5.30
N PHE A 156 8.78 -29.06 5.80
CA PHE A 156 8.15 -27.76 5.54
C PHE A 156 8.79 -27.00 4.37
N ILE A 157 9.96 -27.44 3.88
CA ILE A 157 10.65 -26.83 2.75
C ILE A 157 9.83 -27.05 1.47
N ASN A 158 9.29 -28.27 1.30
CA ASN A 158 8.60 -28.68 0.08
C ASN A 158 7.14 -29.14 0.31
N PRO A 159 6.22 -28.23 0.65
CA PRO A 159 4.80 -28.58 0.76
C PRO A 159 4.22 -29.04 -0.59
N GLY A 160 3.24 -29.93 -0.52
CA GLY A 160 2.38 -30.31 -1.65
C GLY A 160 1.21 -29.35 -1.79
N PHE A 161 0.86 -29.00 -3.03
CA PHE A 161 -0.25 -28.09 -3.33
C PHE A 161 -1.22 -28.71 -4.33
N ARG A 162 -2.50 -28.67 -4.00
CA ARG A 162 -3.58 -29.14 -4.86
C ARG A 162 -4.59 -28.02 -5.10
N PHE A 163 -4.96 -27.87 -6.38
CA PHE A 163 -5.87 -26.84 -6.87
C PHE A 163 -6.97 -27.55 -7.63
N LYS A 164 -8.09 -27.80 -6.98
CA LYS A 164 -9.27 -28.39 -7.62
C LYS A 164 -10.25 -27.27 -7.92
N ILE A 165 -10.42 -27.02 -9.20
CA ILE A 165 -11.47 -26.16 -9.73
C ILE A 165 -12.44 -27.09 -10.45
N ASP A 166 -13.67 -27.12 -10.01
CA ASP A 166 -14.78 -27.82 -10.66
C ASP A 166 -15.82 -26.78 -11.04
N GLU A 167 -15.63 -26.23 -12.24
CA GLU A 167 -16.47 -25.23 -12.87
C GLU A 167 -17.90 -25.70 -13.11
N LYS A 168 -18.13 -27.02 -13.25
CA LYS A 168 -19.46 -27.59 -13.48
C LYS A 168 -20.30 -27.60 -12.21
N ASN A 169 -19.66 -27.90 -11.08
CA ASN A 169 -20.30 -27.92 -9.78
C ASN A 169 -20.09 -26.61 -8.99
N GLU A 170 -19.54 -25.58 -9.64
CA GLU A 170 -19.22 -24.28 -9.04
C GLU A 170 -18.48 -24.40 -7.69
N SER A 171 -17.47 -25.29 -7.65
CA SER A 171 -16.73 -25.56 -6.42
C SER A 171 -15.22 -25.36 -6.58
N LEU A 172 -14.64 -24.75 -5.56
CA LEU A 172 -13.20 -24.59 -5.42
C LEU A 172 -12.73 -25.39 -4.21
N ASN A 173 -11.60 -26.08 -4.35
CA ASN A 173 -10.93 -26.70 -3.23
C ASN A 173 -9.42 -26.54 -3.39
N PHE A 174 -8.84 -25.75 -2.48
CA PHE A 174 -7.42 -25.50 -2.43
C PHE A 174 -6.85 -26.19 -1.19
N GLN A 175 -5.78 -26.93 -1.39
CA GLN A 175 -5.15 -27.73 -0.35
C GLN A 175 -3.64 -27.49 -0.33
N ILE A 176 -3.10 -27.25 0.86
CA ILE A 176 -1.67 -27.35 1.14
C ILE A 176 -1.44 -28.53 2.08
N SER A 177 -0.42 -29.33 1.81
CA SER A 177 -0.09 -30.51 2.60
C SER A 177 1.40 -30.58 2.91
N PHE A 178 1.71 -30.87 4.17
CA PHE A 178 3.07 -31.06 4.64
C PHE A 178 3.31 -32.56 4.87
N ILE A 179 4.43 -33.07 4.37
CA ILE A 179 4.71 -34.51 4.22
C ILE A 179 5.74 -34.92 5.27
N TYR A 180 5.65 -36.13 5.81
CA TYR A 180 6.70 -36.64 6.69
C TYR A 180 8.04 -36.77 5.96
N THR A 181 9.14 -36.37 6.61
CA THR A 181 10.50 -36.35 6.00
C THR A 181 10.93 -37.74 5.53
N ASP A 182 10.52 -38.79 6.24
CA ASP A 182 10.80 -40.17 5.89
C ASP A 182 9.90 -40.74 4.77
N ALA A 183 8.92 -39.97 4.32
CA ALA A 183 8.08 -40.27 3.16
C ALA A 183 8.45 -39.43 1.91
N ILE A 184 9.51 -38.61 2.00
CA ILE A 184 9.97 -37.80 0.86
C ILE A 184 10.40 -38.68 -0.33
N ASP A 185 10.99 -39.85 -0.08
CA ASP A 185 11.39 -40.80 -1.13
C ASP A 185 10.19 -41.45 -1.84
N LYS A 186 9.00 -41.42 -1.22
CA LYS A 186 7.73 -41.81 -1.84
C LYS A 186 7.16 -40.74 -2.76
N ARG A 187 7.86 -39.60 -2.86
CA ARG A 187 7.56 -38.55 -3.82
C ARG A 187 8.20 -38.90 -5.15
N ASP A 188 7.38 -39.35 -6.07
CA ASP A 188 7.79 -39.44 -7.47
C ASP A 188 7.64 -38.06 -8.12
N PHE A 189 8.75 -37.35 -8.30
CA PHE A 189 8.77 -36.06 -8.99
C PHE A 189 8.67 -36.19 -10.52
N SER A 190 8.73 -37.41 -11.07
CA SER A 190 8.87 -37.69 -12.50
C SER A 190 7.57 -38.07 -13.22
N ILE A 191 6.44 -38.15 -12.51
CA ILE A 191 5.12 -38.46 -13.10
C ILE A 191 4.25 -37.20 -13.08
N THR A 192 4.14 -36.52 -14.22
CA THR A 192 2.98 -35.67 -14.54
C THR A 192 1.79 -36.58 -14.86
N PRO A 193 0.58 -36.26 -14.38
CA PRO A 193 -0.41 -35.90 -15.39
C PRO A 193 -1.25 -34.67 -15.02
N GLU A 194 -1.45 -33.85 -16.06
CA GLU A 194 -2.42 -32.76 -16.26
C GLU A 194 -2.26 -31.43 -15.50
N ILE A 195 -1.60 -31.35 -14.34
CA ILE A 195 -1.29 -30.05 -13.68
C ILE A 195 0.05 -30.14 -12.92
N ASP A 196 1.01 -29.23 -13.19
CA ASP A 196 2.33 -29.18 -12.53
C ASP A 196 2.22 -29.14 -10.98
N ASN A 197 2.70 -30.18 -10.28
CA ASN A 197 2.78 -30.35 -8.81
C ASN A 197 1.54 -30.87 -8.04
N ASP A 198 0.57 -31.56 -8.66
CA ASP A 198 -0.46 -32.31 -7.90
C ASP A 198 -0.09 -33.80 -7.84
N TYR A 199 0.70 -34.20 -6.83
CA TYR A 199 0.92 -35.61 -6.54
C TYR A 199 -0.12 -36.07 -5.50
N VAL A 200 -0.92 -37.07 -5.84
CA VAL A 200 -1.80 -37.75 -4.87
C VAL A 200 -0.94 -38.63 -3.97
N LEU A 201 -0.29 -38.04 -2.98
CA LEU A 201 0.26 -38.80 -1.86
C LEU A 201 -0.92 -39.36 -1.05
N ASN A 202 -0.87 -40.65 -0.69
CA ASN A 202 -1.82 -41.22 0.26
C ASN A 202 -1.79 -40.38 1.56
N ASP A 203 -2.95 -40.12 2.15
CA ASP A 203 -3.07 -39.28 3.34
C ASP A 203 -2.25 -39.83 4.53
N MET A 204 -1.96 -41.13 4.57
CA MET A 204 -1.06 -41.75 5.56
C MET A 204 0.36 -41.18 5.57
N TYR A 205 0.82 -40.57 4.47
CA TYR A 205 2.13 -39.94 4.34
C TYR A 205 2.12 -38.43 4.62
N LYS A 206 0.94 -37.83 4.77
CA LYS A 206 0.77 -36.40 5.06
C LYS A 206 0.66 -36.18 6.56
N ALA A 207 1.46 -35.27 7.09
CA ALA A 207 1.46 -34.89 8.49
C ALA A 207 0.39 -33.84 8.80
N ILE A 208 0.30 -32.81 7.95
CA ILE A 208 -0.61 -31.68 8.13
C ILE A 208 -1.29 -31.41 6.79
N ILE A 209 -2.62 -31.28 6.81
CA ILE A 209 -3.42 -30.89 5.65
C ILE A 209 -4.24 -29.67 6.02
N ILE A 210 -4.17 -28.63 5.20
CA ILE A 210 -4.99 -27.41 5.33
C ILE A 210 -5.74 -27.22 4.02
N GLU A 211 -7.05 -27.08 4.12
CA GLU A 211 -7.99 -26.96 3.02
C GLU A 211 -8.85 -25.71 3.18
N THR A 212 -9.18 -25.08 2.05
CA THR A 212 -10.14 -23.98 1.96
C THR A 212 -10.84 -23.99 0.60
N GLU A 213 -12.07 -23.48 0.59
CA GLU A 213 -12.87 -23.28 -0.61
C GLU A 213 -12.75 -21.84 -1.14
N LYS A 214 -11.98 -20.97 -0.44
CA LYS A 214 -11.74 -19.58 -0.83
C LYS A 214 -10.29 -19.37 -1.25
N LEU A 215 -10.10 -18.90 -2.48
CA LEU A 215 -8.78 -18.67 -3.05
C LEU A 215 -7.96 -17.62 -2.27
N ASN A 216 -8.59 -16.51 -1.87
CA ASN A 216 -7.90 -15.47 -1.10
C ASN A 216 -7.40 -15.98 0.26
N ASP A 217 -8.16 -16.85 0.92
CA ASP A 217 -7.74 -17.49 2.17
C ASP A 217 -6.54 -18.41 1.93
N PHE A 218 -6.53 -19.12 0.81
CA PHE A 218 -5.43 -20.00 0.41
C PHE A 218 -4.15 -19.20 0.14
N VAL A 219 -4.24 -18.17 -0.71
CA VAL A 219 -3.12 -17.27 -1.04
C VAL A 219 -2.54 -16.67 0.24
N ALA A 220 -3.39 -16.18 1.15
CA ALA A 220 -2.96 -15.59 2.41
C ALA A 220 -2.15 -16.55 3.29
N ILE A 221 -2.48 -17.85 3.31
CA ILE A 221 -1.73 -18.86 4.08
C ILE A 221 -0.39 -19.17 3.42
N VAL A 222 -0.37 -19.34 2.09
CA VAL A 222 0.85 -19.67 1.35
C VAL A 222 1.84 -18.49 1.39
N SER A 223 1.37 -17.25 1.38
CA SER A 223 2.22 -16.07 1.56
C SER A 223 2.89 -16.04 2.94
N GLN A 224 2.27 -16.58 4.00
CA GLN A 224 2.91 -16.63 5.33
C GLN A 224 4.14 -17.54 5.39
N ILE A 225 4.24 -18.52 4.50
CA ILE A 225 5.38 -19.45 4.41
C ILE A 225 6.40 -19.04 3.32
N GLY A 226 6.24 -17.84 2.72
CA GLY A 226 7.23 -17.26 1.79
C GLY A 226 7.30 -17.96 0.42
N ARG A 227 6.16 -18.34 -0.15
CA ARG A 227 6.05 -19.07 -1.44
C ARG A 227 5.13 -18.37 -2.47
N GLU A 228 5.00 -17.04 -2.40
CA GLU A 228 4.03 -16.26 -3.19
C GLU A 228 4.24 -16.33 -4.71
N THR A 229 5.47 -16.13 -5.21
CA THR A 229 5.72 -16.00 -6.65
C THR A 229 5.46 -17.30 -7.42
N PHE A 230 5.93 -18.43 -6.87
CA PHE A 230 5.66 -19.76 -7.43
C PHE A 230 4.15 -20.08 -7.46
N LEU A 231 3.42 -19.58 -6.46
CA LEU A 231 2.00 -19.83 -6.32
C LEU A 231 1.18 -19.08 -7.38
N GLU A 232 1.50 -17.81 -7.63
CA GLU A 232 0.81 -16.97 -8.60
C GLU A 232 0.88 -17.58 -10.01
N ASP A 233 2.07 -18.00 -10.45
CA ASP A 233 2.28 -18.64 -11.75
C ASP A 233 1.45 -19.93 -11.88
N LYS A 234 1.43 -20.76 -10.84
CA LYS A 234 0.70 -22.04 -10.87
C LYS A 234 -0.81 -21.84 -10.90
N ILE A 235 -1.34 -20.92 -10.08
CA ILE A 235 -2.78 -20.60 -10.10
C ILE A 235 -3.18 -20.06 -11.47
N THR A 236 -2.37 -19.16 -12.04
CA THR A 236 -2.64 -18.57 -13.37
C THR A 236 -2.71 -19.66 -14.45
N LYS A 237 -1.79 -20.64 -14.44
CA LYS A 237 -1.83 -21.79 -15.36
C LYS A 237 -3.08 -22.65 -15.19
N VAL A 238 -3.47 -22.99 -13.97
CA VAL A 238 -4.67 -23.82 -13.72
C VAL A 238 -5.93 -23.14 -14.26
N PHE A 239 -6.09 -21.84 -13.99
CA PHE A 239 -7.21 -21.08 -14.55
C PHE A 239 -7.14 -20.98 -16.07
N ALA A 240 -5.96 -20.79 -16.67
CA ALA A 240 -5.79 -20.77 -18.12
C ALA A 240 -6.20 -22.10 -18.75
N ASP A 241 -5.77 -23.23 -18.19
CA ASP A 241 -6.13 -24.57 -18.68
C ASP A 241 -7.63 -24.83 -18.57
N LYS A 242 -8.28 -24.40 -17.47
CA LYS A 242 -9.73 -24.49 -17.31
C LYS A 242 -10.48 -23.63 -18.34
N LEU A 243 -10.11 -22.37 -18.45
CA LEU A 243 -10.70 -21.45 -19.43
C LEU A 243 -10.56 -21.96 -20.87
N LYS A 244 -9.42 -22.55 -21.24
CA LYS A 244 -9.20 -23.09 -22.58
C LYS A 244 -10.17 -24.23 -22.94
N ASN A 245 -10.68 -24.95 -21.95
CA ASN A 245 -11.51 -26.14 -22.15
C ASN A 245 -13.00 -25.88 -21.87
N SER A 246 -13.33 -24.83 -21.11
CA SER A 246 -14.71 -24.44 -20.80
C SER A 246 -15.40 -23.78 -22.00
N LYS A 247 -16.65 -24.19 -22.26
CA LYS A 247 -17.48 -23.63 -23.33
C LYS A 247 -18.85 -23.17 -22.85
N GLU A 248 -19.26 -23.61 -21.65
CA GLU A 248 -20.55 -23.28 -21.07
C GLU A 248 -20.47 -21.96 -20.33
N ALA A 249 -21.50 -21.12 -20.47
CA ALA A 249 -21.49 -19.79 -19.89
C ALA A 249 -21.43 -19.77 -18.35
N SER A 250 -22.10 -20.71 -17.67
CA SER A 250 -22.03 -20.82 -16.20
C SER A 250 -20.63 -21.20 -15.71
N GLU A 251 -19.94 -22.09 -16.43
CA GLU A 251 -18.56 -22.47 -16.13
C GLU A 251 -17.62 -21.26 -16.28
N LEU A 252 -17.75 -20.53 -17.41
CA LEU A 252 -16.96 -19.33 -17.67
C LEU A 252 -17.23 -18.24 -16.62
N LYS A 253 -18.50 -18.01 -16.28
CA LYS A 253 -18.91 -17.08 -15.24
C LYS A 253 -18.21 -17.40 -13.92
N PHE A 254 -18.34 -18.64 -13.47
CA PHE A 254 -17.72 -19.11 -12.24
C PHE A 254 -16.20 -18.92 -12.24
N LEU A 255 -15.53 -19.25 -13.34
CA LEU A 255 -14.08 -19.11 -13.47
C LEU A 255 -13.63 -17.65 -13.38
N TYR A 256 -14.25 -16.74 -14.13
CA TYR A 256 -13.84 -15.33 -14.15
C TYR A 256 -14.19 -14.56 -12.87
N GLU A 257 -15.25 -14.93 -12.17
CA GLU A 257 -15.63 -14.30 -10.89
C GLU A 257 -14.75 -14.76 -9.73
N ASN A 258 -14.16 -15.96 -9.82
CA ASN A 258 -13.29 -16.52 -8.78
C ASN A 258 -11.80 -16.42 -9.11
N MET A 259 -11.45 -15.91 -10.29
CA MET A 259 -10.06 -15.69 -10.68
C MET A 259 -9.46 -14.51 -9.91
N PRO A 260 -8.24 -14.63 -9.35
CA PRO A 260 -7.62 -13.54 -8.64
C PRO A 260 -7.02 -12.51 -9.60
N ASP A 261 -6.94 -11.25 -9.18
CA ASP A 261 -6.48 -10.13 -10.01
C ASP A 261 -5.09 -10.35 -10.64
N PHE A 262 -4.15 -10.98 -9.93
CA PHE A 262 -2.82 -11.28 -10.49
C PHE A 262 -2.91 -12.28 -11.65
N ALA A 263 -3.83 -13.25 -11.59
CA ALA A 263 -4.02 -14.23 -12.65
C ALA A 263 -4.73 -13.59 -13.84
N LEU A 264 -5.76 -12.77 -13.60
CA LEU A 264 -6.44 -11.98 -14.64
C LEU A 264 -5.46 -11.12 -15.44
N LYS A 265 -4.55 -10.41 -14.76
CA LYS A 265 -3.52 -9.56 -15.40
C LYS A 265 -2.53 -10.34 -16.26
N ASN A 266 -2.26 -11.60 -15.91
CA ASN A 266 -1.24 -12.42 -16.56
C ASN A 266 -1.82 -13.46 -17.54
N ILE A 267 -3.15 -13.63 -17.60
CA ILE A 267 -3.78 -14.74 -18.33
C ILE A 267 -3.51 -14.70 -19.84
N LEU A 268 -3.38 -13.50 -20.44
CA LEU A 268 -3.03 -13.33 -21.85
C LEU A 268 -1.63 -13.86 -22.21
N SER A 269 -0.74 -14.03 -21.24
CA SER A 269 0.55 -14.68 -21.50
C SER A 269 0.41 -16.18 -21.77
N LEU A 270 -0.74 -16.78 -21.44
CA LEU A 270 -1.03 -18.21 -21.55
C LEU A 270 -2.21 -18.54 -22.49
N LEU A 271 -3.13 -17.58 -22.71
CA LEU A 271 -4.30 -17.74 -23.59
C LEU A 271 -4.20 -16.83 -24.81
N ASN A 272 -4.68 -17.33 -25.96
CA ASN A 272 -4.83 -16.54 -27.18
C ASN A 272 -6.00 -15.56 -27.03
N GLU A 273 -5.85 -14.37 -27.60
CA GLU A 273 -6.88 -13.34 -27.68
C GLU A 273 -8.16 -13.81 -28.40
N GLU A 274 -8.09 -14.79 -29.31
CA GLU A 274 -9.30 -15.34 -29.95
C GLU A 274 -10.19 -16.11 -28.96
N ILE A 275 -9.59 -16.85 -28.03
CA ILE A 275 -10.34 -17.63 -27.02
C ILE A 275 -11.09 -16.68 -26.08
N LEU A 276 -10.43 -15.61 -25.63
CA LEU A 276 -11.09 -14.61 -24.79
C LEU A 276 -12.24 -13.91 -25.53
N TRP A 277 -12.15 -13.79 -26.86
CA TRP A 277 -13.22 -13.17 -27.66
C TRP A 277 -14.43 -14.10 -27.70
N GLU A 278 -14.20 -15.40 -27.89
CA GLU A 278 -15.26 -16.40 -27.80
C GLU A 278 -15.93 -16.35 -26.42
N HIS A 279 -15.16 -16.20 -25.34
CA HIS A 279 -15.71 -16.06 -23.98
C HIS A 279 -16.57 -14.80 -23.82
N ILE A 280 -16.16 -13.66 -24.41
CA ILE A 280 -16.99 -12.43 -24.42
C ILE A 280 -18.33 -12.70 -25.11
N ASN A 281 -18.35 -13.39 -26.25
CA ASN A 281 -19.59 -13.71 -26.95
C ASN A 281 -20.49 -14.62 -26.11
N VAL A 282 -19.94 -15.70 -25.56
CA VAL A 282 -20.69 -16.67 -24.74
C VAL A 282 -21.29 -16.01 -23.49
N LEU A 283 -20.51 -15.17 -22.79
CA LEU A 283 -21.00 -14.46 -21.61
C LEU A 283 -22.01 -13.37 -21.96
N THR A 284 -21.85 -12.70 -23.10
CA THR A 284 -22.87 -11.75 -23.58
C THR A 284 -24.19 -12.45 -23.85
N ASP A 285 -24.16 -13.57 -24.59
CA ASP A 285 -25.35 -14.35 -24.92
C ASP A 285 -26.03 -14.95 -23.68
N TYR A 286 -25.28 -15.19 -22.59
CA TYR A 286 -25.84 -15.67 -21.33
C TYR A 286 -26.73 -14.64 -20.64
N ASP A 287 -26.44 -13.35 -20.85
CA ASP A 287 -27.17 -12.21 -20.28
C ASP A 287 -28.34 -11.75 -21.18
N ASP A 288 -28.49 -12.31 -22.39
CA ASP A 288 -29.63 -12.03 -23.28
C ASP A 288 -30.84 -12.94 -23.00
N ASP A 289 -31.93 -12.32 -22.54
CA ASP A 289 -33.32 -12.79 -22.46
C ASP A 289 -33.61 -14.29 -22.21
N GLY A 290 -34.12 -14.55 -21.00
CA GLY A 290 -34.99 -15.68 -20.69
C GLY A 290 -35.99 -15.30 -19.60
N LEU A 291 -37.10 -16.05 -19.43
CA LEU A 291 -38.18 -15.83 -18.44
C LEU A 291 -37.72 -15.80 -16.95
N PHE A 292 -36.41 -15.90 -16.70
CA PHE A 292 -35.70 -15.90 -15.44
C PHE A 292 -34.45 -14.97 -15.44
N SER A 293 -34.34 -14.01 -16.37
CA SER A 293 -33.18 -13.12 -16.54
C SER A 293 -32.84 -12.30 -15.28
N GLY A 294 -33.82 -11.99 -14.43
CA GLY A 294 -33.55 -11.36 -13.11
C GLY A 294 -32.74 -12.21 -12.12
N TRP A 295 -32.33 -13.44 -12.50
CA TRP A 295 -31.57 -14.38 -11.67
C TRP A 295 -30.25 -14.83 -12.34
N ARG A 296 -29.96 -14.38 -13.58
CA ARG A 296 -28.72 -14.66 -14.31
C ARG A 296 -28.01 -13.33 -14.56
N ASP A 297 -26.83 -13.17 -13.98
CA ASP A 297 -26.01 -11.95 -14.10
C ASP A 297 -24.54 -12.33 -14.34
N GLY A 298 -24.12 -12.35 -15.60
CA GLY A 298 -22.74 -12.56 -16.03
C GLY A 298 -21.90 -11.28 -16.07
N SER A 299 -22.44 -10.13 -15.65
CA SER A 299 -21.81 -8.82 -15.82
C SER A 299 -20.40 -8.77 -15.19
N SER A 300 -20.25 -9.30 -13.99
CA SER A 300 -18.96 -9.32 -13.28
C SER A 300 -17.91 -10.16 -14.01
N ALA A 301 -18.31 -11.32 -14.53
CA ALA A 301 -17.45 -12.17 -15.35
C ALA A 301 -17.03 -11.45 -16.64
N LEU A 302 -17.97 -10.80 -17.33
CA LEU A 302 -17.71 -10.06 -18.56
C LEU A 302 -16.71 -8.92 -18.34
N ILE A 303 -16.88 -8.14 -17.26
CA ILE A 303 -15.91 -7.11 -16.84
C ILE A 303 -14.53 -7.73 -16.62
N ASN A 304 -14.44 -8.87 -15.94
CA ASN A 304 -13.16 -9.53 -15.65
C ASN A 304 -12.48 -10.07 -16.92
N VAL A 305 -13.23 -10.59 -17.92
CA VAL A 305 -12.67 -10.95 -19.23
C VAL A 305 -12.08 -9.72 -19.93
N MET A 306 -12.76 -8.58 -19.88
CA MET A 306 -12.26 -7.35 -20.49
C MET A 306 -11.02 -6.80 -19.78
N LYS A 307 -10.95 -6.89 -18.44
CA LYS A 307 -9.73 -6.57 -17.69
C LYS A 307 -8.55 -7.44 -18.14
N ALA A 308 -8.79 -8.73 -18.39
CA ALA A 308 -7.77 -9.65 -18.89
C ALA A 308 -7.24 -9.26 -20.27
N TYR A 309 -8.07 -8.68 -21.14
CA TYR A 309 -7.65 -8.19 -22.47
C TYR A 309 -6.68 -7.00 -22.44
N GLY A 310 -6.70 -6.19 -21.38
CA GLY A 310 -5.83 -5.02 -21.24
C GLY A 310 -5.94 -4.05 -22.43
N LYS A 311 -4.81 -3.81 -23.12
CA LYS A 311 -4.68 -2.82 -24.22
C LYS A 311 -4.80 -3.44 -25.62
N SER A 312 -5.51 -4.54 -25.77
CA SER A 312 -5.54 -5.27 -27.06
C SER A 312 -6.10 -4.42 -28.20
N ASN A 313 -5.30 -4.21 -29.25
CA ASN A 313 -5.76 -3.60 -30.50
C ASN A 313 -6.84 -4.47 -31.19
N ILE A 314 -6.78 -5.79 -31.02
CA ILE A 314 -7.74 -6.73 -31.62
C ILE A 314 -9.12 -6.55 -30.98
N LEU A 315 -9.19 -6.41 -29.65
CA LEU A 315 -10.46 -6.13 -28.97
C LEU A 315 -11.04 -4.78 -29.42
N PHE A 316 -10.18 -3.76 -29.55
CA PHE A 316 -10.59 -2.46 -30.07
C PHE A 316 -11.20 -2.56 -31.47
N ASP A 317 -10.51 -3.23 -32.40
CA ASP A 317 -10.99 -3.39 -33.78
C ASP A 317 -12.31 -4.18 -33.84
N LYS A 318 -12.48 -5.19 -32.98
CA LYS A 318 -13.73 -5.98 -32.90
C LYS A 318 -14.92 -5.14 -32.41
N PHE A 319 -14.74 -4.33 -31.35
CA PHE A 319 -15.79 -3.45 -30.86
C PHE A 319 -16.09 -2.30 -31.83
N LYS A 320 -15.06 -1.71 -32.43
CA LYS A 320 -15.20 -0.69 -33.49
C LYS A 320 -16.01 -1.21 -34.67
N ALA A 321 -15.76 -2.45 -35.10
CA ALA A 321 -16.47 -3.06 -36.23
C ALA A 321 -17.92 -3.47 -35.91
N ASN A 322 -18.32 -3.55 -34.63
CA ASN A 322 -19.62 -4.07 -34.23
C ASN A 322 -20.30 -3.23 -33.14
N PRO A 323 -20.73 -1.99 -33.47
CA PRO A 323 -21.36 -1.08 -32.50
C PRO A 323 -22.67 -1.64 -31.91
N ALA A 324 -23.45 -2.42 -32.66
CA ALA A 324 -24.64 -3.10 -32.15
C ALA A 324 -24.30 -4.06 -30.99
N PHE A 325 -23.21 -4.82 -31.13
CA PHE A 325 -22.75 -5.73 -30.08
C PHE A 325 -22.30 -4.98 -28.82
N VAL A 326 -21.61 -3.85 -28.96
CA VAL A 326 -21.21 -2.99 -27.83
C VAL A 326 -22.45 -2.45 -27.09
N LYS A 327 -23.47 -2.01 -27.83
CA LYS A 327 -24.73 -1.53 -27.25
C LYS A 327 -25.51 -2.65 -26.54
N ARG A 328 -25.54 -3.85 -27.12
CA ARG A 328 -26.15 -5.05 -26.51
C ARG A 328 -25.51 -5.37 -25.15
N ILE A 329 -24.18 -5.46 -25.10
CA ILE A 329 -23.44 -5.64 -23.84
C ILE A 329 -23.86 -4.59 -22.83
N TYR A 330 -23.78 -3.31 -23.20
CA TYR A 330 -24.09 -2.20 -22.28
C TYR A 330 -25.50 -2.29 -21.68
N LYS A 331 -26.52 -2.62 -22.49
CA LYS A 331 -27.91 -2.72 -22.04
C LYS A 331 -28.10 -3.88 -21.05
N ASN A 332 -27.38 -4.97 -21.23
CA ASN A 332 -27.51 -6.17 -20.41
C ASN A 332 -26.70 -6.12 -19.11
N LEU A 333 -25.67 -5.26 -19.03
CA LEU A 333 -24.92 -5.06 -17.79
C LEU A 333 -25.85 -4.54 -16.68
N ASP A 334 -25.84 -5.22 -15.54
CA ASP A 334 -26.57 -4.85 -14.33
C ASP A 334 -25.65 -4.97 -13.11
N GLY A 335 -26.10 -4.44 -11.96
CA GLY A 335 -25.38 -4.55 -10.69
C GLY A 335 -24.07 -3.75 -10.64
N SER A 336 -23.17 -4.19 -9.77
CA SER A 336 -21.90 -3.50 -9.50
C SER A 336 -20.76 -4.48 -9.28
N SER A 337 -19.56 -4.09 -9.70
CA SER A 337 -18.32 -4.83 -9.47
C SER A 337 -17.32 -3.97 -8.72
N PHE A 338 -16.30 -4.62 -8.14
CA PHE A 338 -15.12 -3.93 -7.67
C PHE A 338 -14.17 -3.61 -8.84
N PHE A 339 -13.78 -2.34 -8.93
CA PHE A 339 -12.74 -1.84 -9.82
C PHE A 339 -11.81 -0.91 -9.04
N GLU A 340 -10.51 -1.21 -9.01
CA GLU A 340 -9.52 -0.47 -8.20
C GLU A 340 -10.01 -0.20 -6.77
N GLU A 341 -10.54 -1.24 -6.12
CA GLU A 341 -11.04 -1.24 -4.73
C GLU A 341 -12.33 -0.44 -4.48
N GLN A 342 -12.94 0.14 -5.52
CA GLN A 342 -14.22 0.82 -5.43
C GLN A 342 -15.34 -0.03 -6.04
N GLN A 343 -16.46 -0.12 -5.33
CA GLN A 343 -17.68 -0.70 -5.89
C GLN A 343 -18.33 0.32 -6.81
N MET A 344 -18.54 -0.07 -8.07
CA MET A 344 -19.08 0.80 -9.11
C MET A 344 -20.07 0.03 -9.99
N SER A 345 -21.02 0.74 -10.59
CA SER A 345 -21.92 0.18 -11.61
C SER A 345 -21.12 -0.49 -12.72
N ASN A 346 -21.54 -1.68 -13.13
CA ASN A 346 -20.88 -2.42 -14.22
C ASN A 346 -20.90 -1.64 -15.54
N ARG A 347 -21.93 -0.82 -15.78
CA ARG A 347 -22.01 0.08 -16.94
C ARG A 347 -20.94 1.17 -16.95
N ILE A 348 -20.65 1.76 -15.78
CA ILE A 348 -19.56 2.73 -15.62
C ILE A 348 -18.20 2.06 -15.83
N ILE A 349 -18.00 0.87 -15.25
CA ILE A 349 -16.73 0.14 -15.42
C ILE A 349 -16.51 -0.19 -16.91
N PHE A 350 -17.55 -0.70 -17.59
CA PHE A 350 -17.47 -1.04 -19.01
C PHE A 350 -17.18 0.19 -19.88
N SER A 351 -17.88 1.30 -19.68
CA SER A 351 -17.65 2.52 -20.45
C SER A 351 -16.25 3.11 -20.22
N ASN A 352 -15.71 3.00 -19.01
CA ASN A 352 -14.32 3.36 -18.69
C ASN A 352 -13.29 2.46 -19.38
N LEU A 353 -13.53 1.15 -19.41
CA LEU A 353 -12.68 0.20 -20.14
C LEU A 353 -12.68 0.50 -21.64
N LEU A 354 -13.85 0.78 -22.24
CA LEU A 354 -13.96 1.17 -23.64
C LEU A 354 -13.27 2.51 -23.92
N TYR A 355 -13.41 3.49 -23.03
CA TYR A 355 -12.70 4.76 -23.15
C TYR A 355 -11.19 4.55 -23.14
N ALA A 356 -10.68 3.77 -22.19
CA ALA A 356 -9.26 3.43 -22.12
C ALA A 356 -8.77 2.66 -23.35
N LEU A 357 -9.61 1.77 -23.88
CA LEU A 357 -9.33 1.01 -25.11
C LEU A 357 -9.25 1.94 -26.34
N CYS A 358 -10.21 2.86 -26.50
CA CYS A 358 -10.20 3.86 -27.57
C CYS A 358 -8.97 4.77 -27.50
N ALA A 359 -8.64 5.26 -26.30
CA ALA A 359 -7.50 6.14 -26.08
C ALA A 359 -6.16 5.42 -26.29
N SER A 360 -6.02 4.17 -25.82
CA SER A 360 -4.80 3.37 -26.01
C SER A 360 -4.50 3.06 -27.48
N ASN A 361 -5.55 3.02 -28.30
CA ASN A 361 -5.48 2.87 -29.76
C ASN A 361 -5.44 4.22 -30.50
N GLY A 362 -5.22 5.34 -29.79
CA GLY A 362 -5.07 6.67 -30.37
C GLY A 362 -6.33 7.20 -31.07
N PHE A 363 -7.52 6.70 -30.71
CA PHE A 363 -8.80 7.02 -31.37
C PHE A 363 -8.80 6.75 -32.89
N LYS A 364 -7.93 5.85 -33.35
CA LYS A 364 -7.69 5.61 -34.76
C LYS A 364 -8.97 5.13 -35.46
N GLU A 365 -9.32 5.80 -36.55
CA GLU A 365 -10.47 5.48 -37.41
C GLU A 365 -11.83 5.57 -36.71
N LEU A 366 -11.93 6.25 -35.56
CA LEU A 366 -13.22 6.58 -34.94
C LEU A 366 -13.78 7.88 -35.53
N THR A 367 -15.10 7.94 -35.64
CA THR A 367 -15.81 9.18 -35.98
C THR A 367 -15.69 10.15 -34.81
N ILE A 368 -15.24 11.37 -35.09
CA ILE A 368 -15.17 12.46 -34.11
C ILE A 368 -16.20 13.51 -34.50
N THR A 369 -17.12 13.80 -33.58
CA THR A 369 -18.14 14.83 -33.74
C THR A 369 -17.66 16.16 -33.17
N ASP A 370 -18.28 17.27 -33.57
CA ASP A 370 -18.10 18.59 -32.96
C ASP A 370 -19.01 18.79 -31.72
N LYS A 371 -19.81 17.77 -31.36
CA LYS A 371 -20.72 17.83 -30.23
C LYS A 371 -19.94 17.97 -28.91
N THR A 372 -20.28 18.99 -28.14
CA THR A 372 -19.84 19.17 -26.75
C THR A 372 -21.02 18.95 -25.80
N PHE A 373 -20.80 18.09 -24.81
CA PHE A 373 -21.62 17.87 -23.64
C PHE A 373 -21.00 18.56 -22.43
N PHE A 374 -21.84 19.01 -21.51
CA PHE A 374 -21.46 19.79 -20.33
C PHE A 374 -21.87 19.07 -19.06
N TYR A 375 -20.99 19.05 -18.05
CA TYR A 375 -21.31 18.62 -16.69
C TYR A 375 -21.00 19.72 -15.67
N GLY A 376 -21.76 19.73 -14.58
CA GLY A 376 -21.67 20.68 -13.47
C GLY A 376 -23.02 20.85 -12.78
N GLU A 377 -23.11 21.69 -11.74
CA GLU A 377 -24.30 21.84 -10.89
C GLU A 377 -25.61 22.21 -11.65
N GLU A 378 -25.47 22.82 -12.83
CA GLU A 378 -26.56 23.26 -13.72
C GLU A 378 -26.88 22.30 -14.87
N TYR A 379 -26.17 21.18 -15.04
CA TYR A 379 -26.25 20.35 -16.25
C TYR A 379 -26.52 18.88 -15.92
N LYS A 380 -27.30 18.23 -16.79
CA LYS A 380 -27.59 16.79 -16.74
C LYS A 380 -27.68 16.24 -18.17
N TYR A 381 -27.61 14.92 -18.31
CA TYR A 381 -27.85 14.23 -19.58
C TYR A 381 -29.21 13.56 -19.54
N ASP A 382 -29.91 13.57 -20.67
CA ASP A 382 -31.03 12.67 -20.92
C ASP A 382 -30.63 11.68 -22.00
N ALA A 383 -30.93 10.41 -21.75
CA ALA A 383 -30.75 9.34 -22.72
C ALA A 383 -31.99 8.44 -22.78
N ASN A 384 -33.14 8.92 -22.29
CA ASN A 384 -34.43 8.25 -22.38
C ASN A 384 -35.24 8.81 -23.54
N VAL A 385 -35.72 7.94 -24.42
CA VAL A 385 -36.61 8.34 -25.53
C VAL A 385 -38.04 8.45 -24.98
N THR A 386 -38.39 9.60 -24.38
CA THR A 386 -39.71 9.83 -23.77
C THR A 386 -40.77 10.37 -24.74
N SER A 387 -40.44 10.61 -26.00
CA SER A 387 -41.37 11.18 -27.00
C SER A 387 -41.62 10.25 -28.18
N ILE A 388 -42.89 10.23 -28.58
CA ILE A 388 -43.55 9.38 -29.59
C ILE A 388 -42.69 9.18 -30.85
N GLY A 389 -42.06 8.00 -30.96
CA GLY A 389 -41.30 7.54 -32.12
C GLY A 389 -40.00 6.84 -31.73
N ASN A 390 -40.07 5.53 -31.45
CA ASN A 390 -38.88 4.68 -31.28
C ASN A 390 -38.06 4.65 -32.58
N ASN A 391 -37.07 5.54 -32.70
CA ASN A 391 -36.13 5.57 -33.83
C ASN A 391 -34.69 5.23 -33.41
N GLU A 392 -34.46 4.82 -32.16
CA GLU A 392 -33.13 4.36 -31.71
C GLU A 392 -32.80 3.04 -32.43
N LYS A 393 -31.76 3.05 -33.28
CA LYS A 393 -31.29 1.85 -34.00
C LYS A 393 -30.58 0.89 -33.05
N GLU A 394 -30.38 -0.36 -33.46
CA GLU A 394 -29.70 -1.38 -32.66
C GLU A 394 -28.24 -1.03 -32.29
N ASP A 395 -27.63 -0.06 -32.99
CA ASP A 395 -26.23 0.33 -32.89
C ASP A 395 -25.98 1.79 -32.49
N GLU A 396 -27.02 2.51 -32.05
CA GLU A 396 -26.93 3.94 -31.68
C GLU A 396 -27.56 4.21 -30.30
N PHE A 397 -27.05 5.16 -29.52
CA PHE A 397 -27.70 5.67 -28.32
C PHE A 397 -28.27 7.06 -28.55
N PHE A 398 -29.50 7.31 -28.07
CA PHE A 398 -30.00 8.68 -27.96
C PHE A 398 -29.34 9.38 -26.78
N ILE A 399 -28.77 10.56 -27.01
CA ILE A 399 -28.17 11.39 -25.96
C ILE A 399 -28.55 12.86 -26.21
N GLN A 400 -29.03 13.52 -25.16
CA GLN A 400 -29.48 14.91 -25.14
C GLN A 400 -28.88 15.64 -23.93
N GLN A 401 -28.54 16.91 -24.11
CA GLN A 401 -28.12 17.77 -23.01
C GLN A 401 -29.33 18.43 -22.35
N LEU A 402 -29.42 18.34 -21.03
CA LEU A 402 -30.38 19.08 -20.21
C LEU A 402 -29.68 20.16 -19.38
N ARG A 403 -30.43 21.23 -19.08
CA ARG A 403 -30.11 22.24 -18.08
C ARG A 403 -31.08 22.17 -16.91
N LEU A 404 -30.54 22.22 -15.70
CA LEU A 404 -31.29 22.29 -14.47
C LEU A 404 -31.58 23.75 -14.13
N ILE A 405 -32.85 24.12 -14.06
CA ILE A 405 -33.27 25.49 -13.71
C ILE A 405 -33.95 25.48 -12.35
N PRO A 406 -33.50 26.31 -11.39
CA PRO A 406 -34.18 26.45 -10.12
C PRO A 406 -35.53 27.14 -10.31
N LEU A 407 -36.60 26.45 -9.93
CA LEU A 407 -37.96 26.97 -9.84
C LEU A 407 -38.43 26.94 -8.38
N PHE A 408 -39.47 27.71 -8.10
CA PHE A 408 -40.15 27.71 -6.80
C PHE A 408 -41.54 27.09 -6.97
N GLY A 409 -41.84 26.07 -6.16
CA GLY A 409 -43.18 25.51 -6.08
C GLY A 409 -44.19 26.52 -5.53
N ALA A 410 -45.48 26.19 -5.61
CA ALA A 410 -46.55 27.03 -5.04
C ALA A 410 -46.35 27.30 -3.53
N ASP A 411 -45.64 26.41 -2.84
CA ASP A 411 -45.29 26.51 -1.42
C ASP A 411 -43.90 27.14 -1.16
N TYR A 412 -43.30 27.81 -2.17
CA TYR A 412 -41.94 28.36 -2.15
C TYR A 412 -40.82 27.33 -1.90
N THR A 413 -41.12 26.04 -2.05
CA THR A 413 -40.11 24.99 -2.01
C THR A 413 -39.27 25.05 -3.30
N PRO A 414 -37.94 25.19 -3.19
CA PRO A 414 -37.07 25.18 -4.37
C PRO A 414 -37.03 23.77 -4.96
N PHE A 415 -37.27 23.65 -6.26
CA PHE A 415 -37.06 22.42 -7.03
C PHE A 415 -36.30 22.76 -8.32
N LYS A 416 -35.66 21.77 -8.95
CA LYS A 416 -34.97 21.94 -10.23
C LYS A 416 -35.86 21.37 -11.33
N ASP A 417 -36.16 22.18 -12.34
CA ASP A 417 -36.82 21.74 -13.56
C ASP A 417 -35.77 21.38 -14.63
N GLU A 418 -36.09 20.44 -15.49
CA GLU A 418 -35.18 19.91 -16.52
C GLU A 418 -35.58 20.47 -17.89
N LEU A 419 -34.77 21.38 -18.44
CA LEU A 419 -34.98 21.94 -19.78
C LEU A 419 -33.97 21.37 -20.79
N PRO A 420 -34.43 20.83 -21.93
CA PRO A 420 -33.55 20.48 -23.04
C PRO A 420 -32.77 21.68 -23.57
N LEU A 421 -31.44 21.56 -23.63
CA LEU A 421 -30.56 22.54 -24.27
C LEU A 421 -30.38 22.29 -25.76
N ASP A 422 -30.62 21.06 -26.21
CA ASP A 422 -30.61 20.65 -27.60
C ASP A 422 -31.74 19.66 -27.88
N TYR A 423 -31.91 19.28 -29.14
CA TYR A 423 -32.93 18.30 -29.56
C TYR A 423 -32.51 16.83 -29.33
N GLY A 424 -31.31 16.60 -28.77
CA GLY A 424 -30.66 15.30 -28.75
C GLY A 424 -30.24 14.80 -30.13
N ALA A 425 -29.39 13.78 -30.15
CA ALA A 425 -29.00 13.07 -31.37
C ALA A 425 -28.69 11.60 -31.08
N MET A 426 -28.61 10.81 -32.15
CA MET A 426 -28.20 9.41 -32.10
C MET A 426 -26.69 9.32 -32.33
N TYR A 427 -25.99 8.57 -31.47
CA TYR A 427 -24.55 8.38 -31.54
C TYR A 427 -24.21 6.89 -31.52
N HIS A 428 -23.25 6.46 -32.34
CA HIS A 428 -22.70 5.11 -32.17
C HIS A 428 -21.91 5.01 -30.84
N PRO A 429 -21.86 3.85 -30.15
CA PRO A 429 -21.24 3.71 -28.83
C PRO A 429 -19.81 4.27 -28.73
N LEU A 430 -18.97 4.04 -29.75
CA LEU A 430 -17.57 4.49 -29.80
C LEU A 430 -17.37 5.78 -30.60
N GLU A 431 -18.45 6.44 -31.01
CA GLU A 431 -18.36 7.76 -31.64
C GLU A 431 -17.87 8.77 -30.60
N MET A 432 -16.89 9.58 -30.98
CA MET A 432 -16.21 10.46 -30.04
C MET A 432 -16.92 11.81 -29.97
N VAL A 433 -17.20 12.24 -28.74
CA VAL A 433 -17.83 13.52 -28.39
C VAL A 433 -16.94 14.26 -27.39
N TYR A 434 -17.13 15.57 -27.27
CA TYR A 434 -16.44 16.38 -26.27
C TYR A 434 -17.25 16.46 -24.98
N LEU A 435 -16.57 16.41 -23.84
CA LEU A 435 -17.13 16.54 -22.50
C LEU A 435 -16.42 17.69 -21.77
N LEU A 436 -17.16 18.72 -21.34
CA LEU A 436 -16.64 19.91 -20.70
C LEU A 436 -17.18 20.09 -19.28
N ASP A 437 -16.27 20.39 -18.35
CA ASP A 437 -16.61 20.84 -16.99
C ASP A 437 -16.94 22.34 -17.04
N VAL A 438 -18.17 22.71 -16.73
CA VAL A 438 -18.57 24.14 -16.74
C VAL A 438 -18.25 24.86 -15.42
N ASP A 439 -18.07 24.11 -14.33
CA ASP A 439 -17.77 24.67 -13.01
C ASP A 439 -16.28 25.03 -12.89
N SER A 440 -15.46 24.47 -13.78
CA SER A 440 -14.04 24.79 -13.92
C SER A 440 -13.76 25.75 -15.10
N LYS A 441 -13.48 27.02 -14.79
CA LYS A 441 -13.15 28.08 -15.78
C LYS A 441 -11.91 27.80 -16.66
N ASP A 442 -11.07 26.84 -16.28
CA ASP A 442 -9.86 26.43 -17.00
C ASP A 442 -10.01 25.02 -17.64
N SER A 443 -11.21 24.43 -17.63
CA SER A 443 -11.45 23.11 -18.22
C SER A 443 -11.41 23.17 -19.74
N ALA A 444 -10.61 22.30 -20.36
CA ALA A 444 -10.68 22.09 -21.80
C ALA A 444 -11.60 20.89 -22.10
N PRO A 445 -12.33 20.91 -23.23
CA PRO A 445 -13.20 19.80 -23.61
C PRO A 445 -12.40 18.49 -23.75
N LYS A 446 -12.90 17.42 -23.14
CA LYS A 446 -12.28 16.08 -23.12
C LYS A 446 -12.95 15.19 -24.15
N LEU A 447 -12.16 14.49 -24.96
CA LEU A 447 -12.69 13.60 -25.98
C LEU A 447 -13.02 12.23 -25.36
N VAL A 448 -14.30 11.86 -25.35
CA VAL A 448 -14.82 10.61 -24.74
C VAL A 448 -15.75 9.89 -25.72
N PRO A 449 -15.87 8.55 -25.66
CA PRO A 449 -16.84 7.83 -26.50
C PRO A 449 -18.26 8.10 -26.01
N ALA A 450 -19.25 8.13 -26.91
CA ALA A 450 -20.64 8.44 -26.58
C ALA A 450 -21.25 7.50 -25.52
N ILE A 451 -20.85 6.23 -25.51
CA ILE A 451 -21.24 5.26 -24.46
C ILE A 451 -20.85 5.71 -23.05
N TYR A 452 -19.79 6.52 -22.92
CA TYR A 452 -19.39 7.10 -21.65
C TYR A 452 -20.41 8.13 -21.16
N ILE A 453 -20.89 9.01 -22.04
CA ILE A 453 -21.95 9.97 -21.71
C ILE A 453 -23.25 9.24 -21.38
N LYS A 454 -23.57 8.18 -22.12
CA LYS A 454 -24.72 7.31 -21.82
C LYS A 454 -24.60 6.70 -20.42
N ALA A 455 -23.43 6.20 -20.04
CA ALA A 455 -23.17 5.67 -18.71
C ALA A 455 -23.36 6.70 -17.60
N LEU A 456 -22.89 7.93 -17.81
CA LEU A 456 -23.11 9.03 -16.86
C LEU A 456 -24.59 9.44 -16.76
N SER A 457 -25.36 9.33 -17.85
CA SER A 457 -26.80 9.65 -17.84
C SER A 457 -27.66 8.67 -17.04
N ASP A 458 -27.18 7.44 -16.87
CA ASP A 458 -27.89 6.39 -16.13
C ASP A 458 -27.65 6.48 -14.60
N GLU A 459 -26.72 7.34 -14.15
CA GLU A 459 -26.46 7.59 -12.73
C GLU A 459 -27.45 8.60 -12.14
N VAL A 460 -27.89 8.35 -10.91
CA VAL A 460 -29.02 9.09 -10.30
C VAL A 460 -28.55 10.37 -9.62
N GLU A 461 -27.36 10.39 -9.02
CA GLU A 461 -26.85 11.54 -8.26
C GLU A 461 -25.71 12.28 -8.99
N ILE A 462 -25.78 13.62 -9.02
CA ILE A 462 -24.74 14.46 -9.64
C ILE A 462 -23.36 14.24 -9.00
N GLN A 463 -23.31 13.99 -7.69
CA GLN A 463 -22.06 13.67 -6.99
C GLN A 463 -21.46 12.34 -7.45
N GLU A 464 -22.30 11.37 -7.82
CA GLU A 464 -21.85 10.11 -8.41
C GLU A 464 -21.31 10.33 -9.82
N ILE A 465 -21.94 11.21 -10.62
CA ILE A 465 -21.43 11.61 -11.95
C ILE A 465 -20.03 12.22 -11.84
N GLU A 466 -19.82 13.22 -10.97
CA GLU A 466 -18.49 13.84 -10.80
C GLU A 466 -17.44 12.84 -10.31
N LYS A 467 -17.82 11.97 -9.37
CA LYS A 467 -16.94 10.92 -8.85
C LYS A 467 -16.58 9.92 -9.96
N ASN A 468 -17.55 9.47 -10.74
CA ASN A 468 -17.37 8.51 -11.84
C ASN A 468 -16.54 9.12 -12.98
N ILE A 469 -16.68 10.42 -13.23
CA ILE A 469 -15.82 11.18 -14.15
C ILE A 469 -14.36 11.13 -13.70
N ARG A 470 -14.08 11.42 -12.42
CA ARG A 470 -12.72 11.35 -11.87
C ARG A 470 -12.13 9.94 -11.93
N ILE A 471 -12.92 8.94 -11.52
CA ILE A 471 -12.48 7.54 -11.56
C ILE A 471 -12.19 7.13 -13.00
N GLY A 472 -13.01 7.52 -13.97
CA GLY A 472 -12.77 7.21 -15.37
C GLY A 472 -11.44 7.73 -15.90
N PHE A 473 -11.02 8.93 -15.47
CA PHE A 473 -9.70 9.45 -15.80
C PHE A 473 -8.57 8.72 -15.05
N ASP A 474 -8.78 8.32 -13.79
CA ASP A 474 -7.81 7.50 -13.05
C ASP A 474 -7.59 6.13 -13.74
N VAL A 475 -8.67 5.47 -14.18
CA VAL A 475 -8.63 4.22 -14.96
C VAL A 475 -7.86 4.44 -16.25
N LEU A 476 -8.17 5.50 -16.99
CA LEU A 476 -7.47 5.86 -18.22
C LEU A 476 -5.96 5.99 -17.99
N ALA A 477 -5.53 6.68 -16.94
CA ALA A 477 -4.11 6.89 -16.67
C ALA A 477 -3.38 5.63 -16.20
N ILE A 478 -4.02 4.77 -15.41
CA ILE A 478 -3.49 3.46 -15.02
C ILE A 478 -3.35 2.57 -16.25
N VAL A 479 -4.40 2.50 -17.07
CA VAL A 479 -4.38 1.73 -18.31
C VAL A 479 -3.31 2.30 -19.23
N LEU A 480 -3.27 3.60 -19.54
CA LEU A 480 -2.32 4.16 -20.52
C LEU A 480 -0.83 4.09 -20.14
N GLY A 481 -0.46 3.62 -18.94
CA GLY A 481 0.92 3.42 -18.48
C GLY A 481 1.92 2.98 -19.57
N VAL A 482 2.95 3.81 -19.75
CA VAL A 482 4.19 3.67 -20.54
C VAL A 482 4.12 3.70 -22.08
N ILE A 483 3.14 3.08 -22.76
CA ILE A 483 3.31 2.82 -24.22
C ILE A 483 2.36 3.64 -25.13
N ALA A 484 1.14 4.00 -24.70
CA ALA A 484 0.14 4.60 -25.60
C ALA A 484 0.32 6.11 -25.88
N ILE A 485 1.27 6.76 -25.23
CA ILE A 485 1.46 8.22 -25.27
C ILE A 485 2.03 8.70 -26.62
N ALA A 486 2.57 7.80 -27.44
CA ALA A 486 3.17 8.12 -28.73
C ALA A 486 2.18 8.19 -29.92
N THR A 487 0.95 7.68 -29.79
CA THR A 487 0.06 7.42 -30.95
C THR A 487 -1.03 8.47 -31.19
N THR A 488 -1.31 9.37 -30.24
CA THR A 488 -2.43 10.31 -30.37
C THR A 488 -2.14 11.50 -31.28
N GLY A 489 -0.87 11.84 -31.54
CA GLY A 489 -0.46 12.97 -32.40
C GLY A 489 -0.95 14.36 -31.98
N ASN A 490 -1.79 14.47 -30.94
CA ASN A 490 -2.42 15.69 -30.46
C ASN A 490 -1.98 16.01 -29.02
N PRO A 491 -1.07 16.98 -28.84
CA PRO A 491 -0.58 17.41 -27.53
C PRO A 491 -1.68 17.91 -26.59
N GLY A 492 -2.78 18.47 -27.09
CA GLY A 492 -3.86 18.98 -26.22
C GLY A 492 -4.60 17.88 -25.47
N VAL A 493 -4.86 16.75 -26.15
CA VAL A 493 -5.53 15.58 -25.55
C VAL A 493 -4.63 14.90 -24.51
N LEU A 494 -3.32 14.89 -24.77
CA LEU A 494 -2.34 14.33 -23.86
C LEU A 494 -2.19 15.16 -22.57
N ALA A 495 -2.27 16.49 -22.66
CA ALA A 495 -2.13 17.39 -21.51
C ALA A 495 -3.27 17.21 -20.50
N LEU A 496 -4.47 16.88 -21.00
CA LEU A 496 -5.69 16.75 -20.20
C LEU A 496 -5.72 15.41 -19.43
N ALA A 497 -5.35 14.31 -20.08
CA ALA A 497 -5.24 13.00 -19.40
C ALA A 497 -4.16 13.01 -18.29
N ILE A 498 -3.15 13.87 -18.44
CA ILE A 498 -2.03 14.00 -17.50
C ILE A 498 -2.37 14.90 -16.30
N ALA A 499 -3.14 15.97 -16.52
CA ALA A 499 -3.45 16.97 -15.49
C ALA A 499 -4.38 16.48 -14.38
N ASP A 500 -5.34 15.62 -14.71
CA ASP A 500 -6.32 15.14 -13.73
C ASP A 500 -5.75 14.06 -12.79
N VAL A 501 -4.76 13.29 -13.24
CA VAL A 501 -4.26 12.13 -12.48
C VAL A 501 -2.98 12.41 -11.72
N GLY A 502 -2.21 13.45 -12.09
CA GLY A 502 -1.00 13.89 -11.39
C GLY A 502 0.15 12.87 -11.28
N LEU A 503 -0.08 11.58 -11.59
CA LEU A 503 0.83 10.45 -11.34
C LEU A 503 1.40 9.82 -12.61
N ALA A 504 0.75 9.99 -13.78
CA ALA A 504 1.09 9.29 -15.02
C ALA A 504 2.02 10.06 -15.98
N THR A 505 2.85 10.98 -15.48
CA THR A 505 3.83 11.69 -16.32
C THR A 505 5.02 10.76 -16.64
N THR A 506 5.16 10.37 -17.91
CA THR A 506 6.25 9.53 -18.45
C THR A 506 7.23 10.36 -19.29
N ASP A 507 8.41 9.80 -19.58
CA ASP A 507 9.40 10.46 -20.46
C ASP A 507 8.86 10.74 -21.86
N VAL A 508 7.93 9.91 -22.36
CA VAL A 508 7.27 10.11 -23.66
C VAL A 508 6.39 11.37 -23.62
N ALA A 509 5.64 11.59 -22.53
CA ALA A 509 4.83 12.80 -22.40
C ALA A 509 5.68 14.07 -22.34
N VAL A 510 6.84 14.00 -21.67
CA VAL A 510 7.80 15.12 -21.62
C VAL A 510 8.34 15.45 -23.00
N GLN A 511 8.62 14.43 -23.82
CA GLN A 511 9.04 14.64 -25.21
C GLN A 511 7.95 15.32 -26.04
N THR A 512 6.66 15.02 -25.82
CA THR A 512 5.54 15.65 -26.53
C THR A 512 5.41 17.14 -26.21
N PHE A 513 5.58 17.56 -24.95
CA PHE A 513 5.50 18.98 -24.55
C PHE A 513 6.84 19.70 -24.54
N LYS A 514 7.92 19.03 -24.97
CA LYS A 514 9.28 19.55 -24.90
C LYS A 514 9.40 20.90 -25.59
N GLU A 515 8.86 21.01 -26.81
CA GLU A 515 8.92 22.25 -27.59
C GLU A 515 8.15 23.39 -26.92
N GLU A 516 6.94 23.13 -26.43
CA GLU A 516 6.12 24.12 -25.73
C GLU A 516 6.77 24.59 -24.42
N ILE A 517 7.43 23.68 -23.68
CA ILE A 517 8.16 24.02 -22.46
C ILE A 517 9.42 24.82 -22.79
N LEU A 518 10.17 24.43 -23.84
CA LEU A 518 11.39 25.14 -24.26
C LEU A 518 11.13 26.58 -24.70
N GLN A 519 9.91 26.90 -25.15
CA GLN A 519 9.50 28.27 -25.47
C GLN A 519 9.32 29.15 -24.22
N LEU A 520 9.16 28.56 -23.04
CA LEU A 520 9.02 29.29 -21.78
C LEU A 520 10.39 29.56 -21.16
N GLU A 521 10.60 30.77 -20.67
CA GLU A 521 11.85 31.17 -19.99
C GLU A 521 12.08 30.33 -18.72
N GLY A 522 13.11 29.48 -18.73
CA GLY A 522 13.40 28.51 -17.66
C GLY A 522 13.02 27.06 -18.00
N GLY A 523 12.46 26.82 -19.19
CA GLY A 523 11.99 25.51 -19.63
C GLY A 523 13.12 24.48 -19.80
N ALA A 524 14.28 24.91 -20.30
CA ALA A 524 15.43 24.03 -20.48
C ALA A 524 15.97 23.50 -19.14
N GLU A 525 16.06 24.36 -18.12
CA GLU A 525 16.52 23.98 -16.78
C GLU A 525 15.54 23.05 -16.07
N PHE A 526 14.24 23.26 -16.30
CA PHE A 526 13.20 22.36 -15.82
C PHE A 526 13.32 20.97 -16.44
N LEU A 527 13.44 20.90 -17.78
CA LEU A 527 13.58 19.63 -18.50
C LEU A 527 14.86 18.89 -18.11
N ALA A 528 15.99 19.59 -17.96
CA ALA A 528 17.24 18.97 -17.49
C ALA A 528 17.11 18.41 -16.06
N SER A 529 16.38 19.11 -15.19
CA SER A 529 16.10 18.63 -13.84
C SER A 529 15.18 17.41 -13.87
N TRP A 530 14.17 17.41 -14.74
CA TRP A 530 13.26 16.28 -14.96
C TRP A 530 14.01 15.03 -15.44
N GLU A 531 14.79 15.16 -16.51
CA GLU A 531 15.60 14.09 -17.09
C GLU A 531 16.54 13.49 -16.04
N LYS A 532 17.19 14.33 -15.23
CA LYS A 532 18.09 13.88 -14.16
C LYS A 532 17.38 13.03 -13.10
N ILE A 533 16.10 13.29 -12.83
CA ILE A 533 15.32 12.48 -11.87
C ILE A 533 14.88 11.17 -12.49
N TYR A 534 14.29 11.19 -13.68
CA TYR A 534 13.55 10.04 -14.19
C TYR A 534 14.34 9.13 -15.16
N LEU A 535 15.44 9.59 -15.78
CA LEU A 535 16.31 8.72 -16.60
C LEU A 535 17.39 7.98 -15.81
N VAL A 536 17.83 8.49 -14.66
CA VAL A 536 19.05 8.03 -13.97
C VAL A 536 18.76 7.08 -12.79
N GLY A 537 17.52 7.02 -12.30
CA GLY A 537 17.17 6.12 -11.19
C GLY A 537 15.93 6.48 -10.37
N GLY A 538 15.05 7.34 -10.89
CA GLY A 538 13.85 7.80 -10.20
C GLY A 538 14.13 8.77 -9.04
N ILE A 539 13.06 9.30 -8.43
CA ILE A 539 13.14 10.35 -7.40
C ILE A 539 13.93 9.95 -6.15
N VAL A 540 14.03 8.65 -5.87
CA VAL A 540 14.77 8.09 -4.72
C VAL A 540 16.28 8.34 -4.85
N SER A 541 16.78 8.39 -6.09
CA SER A 541 18.19 8.67 -6.41
C SER A 541 18.46 10.16 -6.65
N ALA A 542 17.41 10.98 -6.75
CA ALA A 542 17.52 12.38 -7.09
C ALA A 542 18.10 13.21 -5.92
N GLY A 543 19.09 14.04 -6.24
CA GLY A 543 19.63 15.00 -5.26
C GLY A 543 18.64 16.15 -4.99
N PRO A 544 18.68 16.77 -3.79
CA PRO A 544 17.78 17.88 -3.42
C PRO A 544 17.80 19.06 -4.40
N ALA A 545 18.92 19.31 -5.07
CA ALA A 545 19.05 20.35 -6.07
C ALA A 545 18.16 20.11 -7.31
N ALA A 546 18.02 18.85 -7.75
CA ALA A 546 17.18 18.49 -8.90
C ALA A 546 15.69 18.62 -8.55
N ILE A 547 15.28 18.12 -7.38
CA ILE A 547 13.91 18.26 -6.86
C ILE A 547 13.53 19.74 -6.74
N ASN A 548 14.41 20.54 -6.13
CA ASN A 548 14.19 21.98 -6.00
C ASN A 548 14.20 22.70 -7.36
N GLY A 549 14.98 22.22 -8.33
CA GLY A 549 14.94 22.70 -9.71
C GLY A 549 13.56 22.52 -10.34
N ILE A 550 12.95 21.35 -10.19
CA ILE A 550 11.60 21.07 -10.69
C ILE A 550 10.54 21.89 -9.94
N LEU A 551 10.58 21.94 -8.62
CA LEU A 551 9.53 22.63 -7.84
C LEU A 551 9.59 24.15 -8.02
N LYS A 552 10.77 24.75 -7.92
CA LYS A 552 10.95 26.19 -8.13
C LYS A 552 10.78 26.59 -9.60
N GLY A 553 11.39 25.83 -10.51
CA GLY A 553 11.28 26.07 -11.96
C GLY A 553 9.85 25.86 -12.44
N GLY A 554 9.21 24.77 -12.02
CA GLY A 554 7.82 24.45 -12.30
C GLY A 554 6.86 25.53 -11.83
N ALA A 555 7.03 26.08 -10.62
CA ALA A 555 6.20 27.20 -10.14
C ALA A 555 6.29 28.44 -11.07
N LYS A 556 7.50 28.79 -11.51
CA LYS A 556 7.70 29.91 -12.46
C LYS A 556 7.07 29.59 -13.81
N LEU A 557 7.28 28.38 -14.33
CA LEU A 557 6.75 27.96 -15.63
C LEU A 557 5.22 27.86 -15.64
N LEU A 558 4.59 27.41 -14.55
CA LEU A 558 3.14 27.42 -14.38
C LEU A 558 2.57 28.85 -14.57
N LEU A 559 3.21 29.84 -13.95
CA LEU A 559 2.79 31.22 -14.12
C LEU A 559 2.99 31.71 -15.56
N LEU A 560 4.14 31.40 -16.17
CA LEU A 560 4.43 31.82 -17.54
C LEU A 560 3.48 31.19 -18.55
N ALA A 561 3.19 29.90 -18.41
CA ALA A 561 2.22 29.18 -19.23
C ALA A 561 0.81 29.76 -19.06
N LYS A 562 0.38 30.04 -17.81
CA LYS A 562 -0.90 30.72 -17.53
C LYS A 562 -0.97 32.10 -18.19
N THR A 563 0.11 32.88 -18.11
CA THR A 563 0.17 34.23 -18.68
C THR A 563 0.17 34.21 -20.21
N ALA A 564 0.86 33.23 -20.81
CA ALA A 564 0.89 33.00 -22.25
C ALA A 564 -0.38 32.36 -22.80
N LYS A 565 -1.34 31.98 -21.93
CA LYS A 565 -2.54 31.19 -22.28
C LYS A 565 -2.18 29.88 -22.99
N ASN A 566 -1.01 29.32 -22.70
CA ASN A 566 -0.61 28.00 -23.16
C ASN A 566 -1.12 26.96 -22.16
N PHE A 567 -2.39 26.60 -22.30
CA PHE A 567 -3.08 25.69 -21.38
C PHE A 567 -2.53 24.25 -21.43
N ASN A 568 -2.00 23.82 -22.58
CA ASN A 568 -1.36 22.51 -22.73
C ASN A 568 -0.12 22.40 -21.85
N ALA A 569 0.82 23.34 -22.02
CA ALA A 569 2.01 23.43 -21.18
C ALA A 569 1.65 23.63 -19.70
N LEU A 570 0.66 24.46 -19.39
CA LEU A 570 0.19 24.70 -18.01
C LEU A 570 -0.25 23.40 -17.32
N ASN A 571 -1.12 22.63 -17.98
CA ASN A 571 -1.69 21.40 -17.46
C ASN A 571 -0.64 20.29 -17.33
N PHE A 572 0.26 20.18 -18.30
CA PHE A 572 1.39 19.26 -18.22
C PHE A 572 2.35 19.60 -17.06
N LEU A 573 2.69 20.89 -16.89
CA LEU A 573 3.54 21.36 -15.79
C LEU A 573 2.89 21.11 -14.42
N ARG A 574 1.56 21.26 -14.29
CA ARG A 574 0.82 20.94 -13.06
C ARG A 574 1.06 19.48 -12.67
N ALA A 575 0.89 18.56 -13.62
CA ALA A 575 1.07 17.14 -13.35
C ALA A 575 2.52 16.77 -13.01
N CYS A 576 3.50 17.35 -13.70
CA CYS A 576 4.91 17.12 -13.39
C CYS A 576 5.25 17.53 -11.95
N VAL A 577 4.74 18.70 -11.53
CA VAL A 577 4.94 19.21 -10.18
C VAL A 577 4.20 18.35 -9.14
N LEU A 578 2.95 17.94 -9.41
CA LEU A 578 2.18 17.06 -8.53
C LEU A 578 2.86 15.69 -8.35
N LYS A 579 3.34 15.06 -9.43
CA LYS A 579 4.06 13.78 -9.34
C LYS A 579 5.23 13.90 -8.38
N VAL A 580 6.06 14.93 -8.56
CA VAL A 580 7.22 15.15 -7.69
C VAL A 580 6.79 15.33 -6.23
N ILE A 581 5.78 16.16 -5.95
CA ILE A 581 5.23 16.39 -4.59
C ILE A 581 4.73 15.08 -3.95
N LEU A 582 4.04 14.24 -4.72
CA LEU A 582 3.47 12.98 -4.26
C LEU A 582 4.54 11.91 -4.03
N GLU A 583 5.54 11.82 -4.90
CA GLU A 583 6.62 10.83 -4.78
C GLU A 583 7.60 11.15 -3.65
N ILE A 584 7.83 12.43 -3.34
CA ILE A 584 8.59 12.84 -2.14
C ILE A 584 7.73 12.87 -0.86
N GLU A 585 6.44 12.55 -0.97
CA GLU A 585 5.47 12.54 0.13
C GLU A 585 5.42 13.85 0.94
N ILE A 586 5.54 15.02 0.29
CA ILE A 586 5.36 16.31 0.98
C ILE A 586 3.94 16.40 1.53
N ALA A 587 3.83 16.91 2.76
CA ALA A 587 2.57 17.14 3.45
C ALA A 587 1.68 15.89 3.61
N SER A 588 2.17 14.66 3.41
CA SER A 588 1.42 13.42 3.69
C SER A 588 -0.03 13.41 3.17
N PHE A 589 -0.26 13.93 1.97
CA PHE A 589 -1.59 13.90 1.35
C PHE A 589 -1.94 12.50 0.83
N THR A 590 -3.25 12.21 0.76
CA THR A 590 -3.75 11.01 0.07
C THR A 590 -3.55 11.21 -1.43
N LYS A 591 -2.80 10.31 -2.08
CA LYS A 591 -2.23 10.56 -3.42
C LYS A 591 -3.25 11.01 -4.47
N ASN A 592 -4.43 10.39 -4.52
CA ASN A 592 -5.51 10.64 -5.47
C ASN A 592 -6.39 11.86 -5.14
N THR A 593 -6.05 12.62 -4.10
CA THR A 593 -6.84 13.77 -3.66
C THR A 593 -6.14 15.10 -3.88
N VAL A 594 -4.86 15.07 -4.30
CA VAL A 594 -4.06 16.27 -4.43
C VAL A 594 -4.35 16.96 -5.76
N LYS A 595 -4.80 18.22 -5.68
CA LYS A 595 -5.04 19.06 -6.86
C LYS A 595 -4.45 20.45 -6.72
N PHE A 596 -4.17 21.07 -7.86
CA PHE A 596 -4.07 22.52 -7.97
C PHE A 596 -5.48 23.11 -8.00
N PHE A 597 -5.68 24.31 -7.45
CA PHE A 597 -6.96 25.03 -7.62
C PHE A 597 -7.22 25.27 -9.10
N ALA A 598 -8.40 24.86 -9.59
CA ALA A 598 -8.73 24.88 -11.01
C ALA A 598 -9.15 26.27 -11.47
N ASN A 599 -9.73 27.09 -10.57
CA ASN A 599 -10.05 28.48 -10.87
C ASN A 599 -10.00 29.39 -9.62
N GLU A 600 -10.05 30.70 -9.87
CA GLU A 600 -9.93 31.74 -8.84
C GLU A 600 -11.04 31.66 -7.77
N THR A 601 -12.26 31.27 -8.16
CA THR A 601 -13.40 31.20 -7.23
C THR A 601 -13.19 30.09 -6.20
N GLU A 602 -12.78 28.91 -6.64
CA GLU A 602 -12.46 27.79 -5.74
C GLU A 602 -11.36 28.16 -4.74
N LEU A 603 -10.29 28.79 -5.22
CA LEU A 603 -9.18 29.24 -4.40
C LEU A 603 -9.63 30.27 -3.35
N ILE A 604 -10.41 31.26 -3.76
CA ILE A 604 -10.94 32.28 -2.86
C ILE A 604 -11.84 31.64 -1.80
N LEU A 605 -12.72 30.74 -2.19
CA LEU A 605 -13.63 30.05 -1.27
C LEU A 605 -12.85 29.16 -0.28
N ALA A 606 -11.93 28.33 -0.79
CA ALA A 606 -11.13 27.42 0.01
C ALA A 606 -10.22 28.17 1.00
N THR A 607 -9.70 29.33 0.61
CA THR A 607 -8.82 30.15 1.47
C THR A 607 -9.55 31.27 2.22
N LYS A 608 -10.89 31.33 2.12
CA LYS A 608 -11.73 32.40 2.69
C LYS A 608 -11.25 33.82 2.30
N GLY A 609 -10.84 34.00 1.05
CA GLY A 609 -10.36 35.26 0.49
C GLY A 609 -8.94 35.66 0.89
N VAL A 610 -8.20 34.79 1.58
CA VAL A 610 -6.78 35.05 1.91
C VAL A 610 -5.94 35.09 0.66
N LEU A 611 -6.17 34.14 -0.27
CA LEU A 611 -5.52 34.11 -1.58
C LEU A 611 -6.50 34.58 -2.67
N ASN A 612 -5.93 35.27 -3.65
CA ASN A 612 -6.54 35.64 -4.92
C ASN A 612 -5.50 35.45 -6.02
N ASP A 613 -5.88 35.62 -7.28
CA ASP A 613 -4.98 35.35 -8.42
C ASP A 613 -3.68 36.18 -8.38
N LEU A 614 -3.75 37.42 -7.91
CA LEU A 614 -2.57 38.29 -7.76
C LEU A 614 -1.57 37.72 -6.74
N LYS A 615 -2.05 37.33 -5.55
CA LYS A 615 -1.19 36.75 -4.51
C LYS A 615 -0.64 35.40 -4.93
N VAL A 616 -1.43 34.59 -5.64
CA VAL A 616 -0.97 33.32 -6.21
C VAL A 616 0.12 33.54 -7.25
N GLY A 617 -0.07 34.50 -8.15
CA GLY A 617 0.96 34.89 -9.10
C GLY A 617 2.26 35.27 -8.41
N GLU A 618 2.21 36.09 -7.35
CA GLU A 618 3.41 36.47 -6.58
C GLU A 618 4.05 35.30 -5.83
N LEU A 619 3.26 34.37 -5.28
CA LEU A 619 3.77 33.14 -4.66
C LEU A 619 4.48 32.26 -5.69
N LEU A 620 3.88 32.02 -6.85
CA LEU A 620 4.47 31.24 -7.94
C LEU A 620 5.77 31.87 -8.47
N LYS A 621 5.82 33.21 -8.65
CA LYS A 621 7.06 33.94 -9.01
C LYS A 621 8.20 33.67 -8.02
N LYS A 622 7.86 33.48 -6.75
CA LYS A 622 8.82 33.24 -5.66
C LYS A 622 9.12 31.75 -5.45
N GLY A 623 8.56 30.88 -6.28
CA GLY A 623 8.78 29.44 -6.22
C GLY A 623 7.92 28.72 -5.19
N VAL A 624 6.80 29.32 -4.76
CA VAL A 624 5.85 28.69 -3.85
C VAL A 624 4.69 28.08 -4.64
N ILE A 625 4.53 26.77 -4.48
CA ILE A 625 3.47 25.96 -5.06
C ILE A 625 2.31 25.87 -4.07
N ILE A 626 1.09 25.85 -4.59
CA ILE A 626 -0.13 25.78 -3.79
C ILE A 626 -0.88 24.53 -4.22
N VAL A 627 -1.15 23.64 -3.26
CA VAL A 627 -1.93 22.43 -3.49
C VAL A 627 -2.99 22.29 -2.41
N THR A 628 -4.07 21.58 -2.72
CA THR A 628 -5.03 21.07 -1.75
C THR A 628 -5.06 19.55 -1.82
N GLY A 629 -5.40 18.88 -0.73
CA GLY A 629 -5.58 17.43 -0.71
C GLY A 629 -6.11 16.92 0.61
N GLU A 630 -6.62 15.70 0.61
CA GLU A 630 -7.16 15.06 1.79
C GLU A 630 -6.05 14.47 2.67
N VAL A 631 -6.26 14.64 3.97
CA VAL A 631 -5.38 14.16 5.02
C VAL A 631 -6.13 13.18 5.88
N LYS A 632 -5.65 11.94 5.93
CA LYS A 632 -6.14 10.95 6.88
C LYS A 632 -5.49 11.17 8.24
N THR A 633 -6.30 11.56 9.22
CA THR A 633 -5.96 11.45 10.64
C THR A 633 -6.70 10.27 11.24
N LYS A 634 -6.27 9.78 12.43
CA LYS A 634 -6.88 8.61 13.09
C LYS A 634 -8.40 8.72 13.36
N GLN A 635 -9.00 9.90 13.20
CA GLN A 635 -10.39 10.19 13.55
C GLN A 635 -11.20 10.87 12.44
N LYS A 636 -10.57 11.38 11.37
CA LYS A 636 -11.25 12.11 10.30
C LYS A 636 -10.39 12.23 9.04
N VAL A 637 -11.04 12.23 7.88
CA VAL A 637 -10.47 12.68 6.60
C VAL A 637 -10.85 14.16 6.42
N GLU A 638 -9.88 15.03 6.21
CA GLU A 638 -10.10 16.46 6.03
C GLU A 638 -9.26 17.00 4.88
N GLU A 639 -9.86 17.84 4.04
CA GLU A 639 -9.16 18.57 2.98
C GLU A 639 -8.33 19.72 3.58
N GLN A 640 -7.06 19.79 3.20
CA GLN A 640 -6.13 20.81 3.68
C GLN A 640 -5.37 21.45 2.53
N ILE A 641 -5.08 22.74 2.69
CA ILE A 641 -4.32 23.56 1.75
C ILE A 641 -2.88 23.62 2.23
N ALA A 642 -1.94 23.35 1.33
CA ALA A 642 -0.51 23.49 1.59
C ALA A 642 0.15 24.55 0.69
N LEU A 643 1.06 25.30 1.29
CA LEU A 643 2.05 26.11 0.58
C LEU A 643 3.38 25.35 0.61
N ILE A 644 3.90 25.02 -0.56
CA ILE A 644 5.12 24.23 -0.73
C ILE A 644 6.20 25.15 -1.28
N TYR A 645 7.34 25.19 -0.60
CA TYR A 645 8.49 25.99 -1.00
C TYR A 645 9.73 25.13 -0.89
N LYS A 646 10.54 25.06 -1.97
CA LYS A 646 11.60 24.06 -2.13
C LYS A 646 11.01 22.66 -2.01
N ASP A 647 11.52 21.82 -1.12
CA ASP A 647 11.14 20.43 -0.88
C ASP A 647 10.27 20.25 0.38
N GLU A 648 9.66 21.33 0.90
CA GLU A 648 8.88 21.27 2.14
C GLU A 648 7.58 22.08 2.07
N ALA A 649 6.53 21.56 2.72
CA ALA A 649 5.37 22.37 3.07
C ALA A 649 5.76 23.37 4.17
N ILE A 650 5.64 24.65 3.86
CA ILE A 650 5.84 25.76 4.80
C ILE A 650 4.54 26.15 5.50
N ILE A 651 3.40 25.80 4.91
CA ILE A 651 2.06 25.88 5.52
C ILE A 651 1.30 24.62 5.15
N ARG A 652 0.50 24.13 6.09
CA ARG A 652 -0.56 23.15 5.85
C ARG A 652 -1.68 23.37 6.85
N ALA A 653 -2.89 23.65 6.37
CA ALA A 653 -4.04 23.94 7.22
C ALA A 653 -5.36 23.70 6.47
N ASN A 654 -6.44 23.43 7.22
CA ASN A 654 -7.79 23.48 6.65
C ASN A 654 -8.20 24.93 6.33
N SER A 655 -9.34 25.10 5.67
CA SER A 655 -9.87 26.40 5.24
C SER A 655 -10.11 27.39 6.41
N LEU A 656 -10.41 26.89 7.61
CA LEU A 656 -10.65 27.72 8.79
C LEU A 656 -9.36 28.34 9.34
N ASP A 657 -8.29 27.54 9.39
CA ASP A 657 -7.03 27.91 10.02
C ASP A 657 -6.00 28.50 9.05
N PHE A 658 -6.23 28.38 7.73
CA PHE A 658 -5.29 28.82 6.70
C PHE A 658 -4.90 30.30 6.83
N ALA A 659 -5.86 31.18 7.13
CA ALA A 659 -5.59 32.62 7.30
C ALA A 659 -4.60 32.90 8.44
N LYS A 660 -4.74 32.16 9.55
CA LYS A 660 -3.87 32.29 10.71
C LYS A 660 -2.50 31.71 10.42
N ALA A 661 -2.45 30.53 9.80
CA ALA A 661 -1.21 29.84 9.47
C ALA A 661 -0.36 30.65 8.48
N SER A 662 -0.98 31.18 7.41
CA SER A 662 -0.27 31.87 6.32
C SER A 662 0.04 33.35 6.59
N LYS A 663 -0.44 33.92 7.70
CA LYS A 663 -0.40 35.37 7.99
C LYS A 663 0.95 36.03 7.73
N ASP A 664 2.04 35.46 8.23
CA ASP A 664 3.36 36.06 8.14
C ASP A 664 3.95 35.97 6.73
N ILE A 665 3.67 34.88 5.99
CA ILE A 665 4.07 34.74 4.58
C ILE A 665 3.32 35.78 3.73
N ILE A 666 2.00 35.85 3.88
CA ILE A 666 1.16 36.74 3.08
C ILE A 666 1.44 38.21 3.38
N LYS A 667 1.67 38.57 4.66
CA LYS A 667 2.04 39.94 5.06
C LYS A 667 3.35 40.41 4.41
N ASN A 668 4.32 39.50 4.24
CA ASN A 668 5.63 39.84 3.70
C ASN A 668 5.77 39.55 2.20
N LEU A 669 4.69 39.12 1.52
CA LEU A 669 4.73 38.70 0.10
C LEU A 669 5.38 39.73 -0.82
N ASN A 670 5.07 41.02 -0.61
CA ASN A 670 5.59 42.12 -1.43
C ASN A 670 7.00 42.62 -1.01
N HIS A 671 7.55 42.10 0.09
CA HIS A 671 8.88 42.47 0.59
C HIS A 671 9.88 41.35 0.26
N LYS A 672 10.61 41.50 -0.85
CA LYS A 672 11.44 40.42 -1.43
C LYS A 672 12.31 39.69 -0.41
N ASP A 673 13.22 40.39 0.26
CA ASP A 673 14.20 39.75 1.17
C ASP A 673 13.51 39.17 2.40
N LYS A 674 12.53 39.90 2.94
CA LYS A 674 11.79 39.49 4.14
C LYS A 674 10.89 38.28 3.90
N PHE A 675 10.32 38.14 2.70
CA PHE A 675 9.55 36.95 2.33
C PHE A 675 10.41 35.69 2.38
N PHE A 676 11.59 35.74 1.75
CA PHE A 676 12.50 34.60 1.73
C PHE A 676 13.01 34.30 3.13
N GLU A 677 13.34 35.32 3.93
CA GLU A 677 13.71 35.16 5.34
C GLU A 677 12.63 34.41 6.13
N VAL A 678 11.35 34.77 5.98
CA VAL A 678 10.24 34.08 6.64
C VAL A 678 10.15 32.62 6.20
N CYS A 679 10.23 32.34 4.90
CA CYS A 679 10.16 30.97 4.40
C CYS A 679 11.35 30.12 4.86
N GLU A 680 12.57 30.66 4.83
CA GLU A 680 13.76 29.97 5.32
C GLU A 680 13.72 29.75 6.83
N ASN A 681 13.19 30.70 7.61
CA ASN A 681 13.00 30.52 9.06
C ASN A 681 12.02 29.38 9.36
N ILE A 682 10.97 29.22 8.55
CA ILE A 682 10.02 28.10 8.66
C ILE A 682 10.73 26.78 8.34
N ILE A 683 11.50 26.68 7.25
CA ILE A 683 12.23 25.45 6.88
C ILE A 683 13.28 25.07 7.93
N ASN A 684 14.03 26.06 8.43
CA ASN A 684 15.13 25.87 9.37
C ASN A 684 14.68 25.81 10.83
N ARG A 685 13.37 25.88 11.10
CA ARG A 685 12.83 25.76 12.46
C ARG A 685 13.17 24.41 13.06
N ARG A 686 13.14 24.36 14.39
CA ARG A 686 13.17 23.09 15.12
C ARG A 686 11.82 22.37 14.93
N LYS A 687 11.83 21.26 14.20
CA LYS A 687 10.64 20.47 13.83
C LYS A 687 10.24 19.52 14.94
N VAL A 688 8.94 19.39 15.19
CA VAL A 688 8.39 18.39 16.10
C VAL A 688 8.05 17.16 15.29
N ILE A 689 8.80 16.08 15.51
CA ILE A 689 8.63 14.86 14.70
C ILE A 689 7.72 13.84 15.36
N SER A 690 7.02 13.09 14.52
CA SER A 690 6.21 11.93 14.88
C SER A 690 6.41 10.79 13.86
N LEU A 691 5.81 9.63 14.14
CA LEU A 691 5.81 8.50 13.19
C LEU A 691 4.56 8.56 12.31
N LYS A 692 4.74 8.30 11.01
CA LYS A 692 3.63 8.05 10.08
C LYS A 692 2.75 6.90 10.59
N ASP A 693 3.39 5.77 10.93
CA ASP A 693 2.74 4.52 11.35
C ASP A 693 3.11 4.18 12.81
N ALA A 694 2.52 4.91 13.77
CA ALA A 694 2.89 4.81 15.19
C ALA A 694 2.62 3.42 15.81
N GLU A 695 1.73 2.62 15.22
CA GLU A 695 1.43 1.25 15.61
C GLU A 695 2.61 0.29 15.42
N LEU A 696 3.55 0.62 14.53
CA LEU A 696 4.75 -0.18 14.26
C LEU A 696 5.74 -0.21 15.43
N LEU A 697 5.62 0.72 16.39
CA LEU A 697 6.47 0.77 17.58
C LEU A 697 6.48 -0.57 18.32
N GLY A 698 7.68 -1.09 18.57
CA GLY A 698 7.93 -2.34 19.26
C GLY A 698 7.58 -3.61 18.48
N GLN A 699 7.15 -3.52 17.22
CA GLN A 699 6.95 -4.69 16.35
C GLN A 699 8.27 -5.14 15.73
N ALA A 700 8.38 -6.42 15.36
CA ALA A 700 9.50 -6.94 14.55
C ALA A 700 9.31 -6.54 13.06
N PRO A 701 10.40 -6.40 12.27
CA PRO A 701 10.27 -6.12 10.84
C PRO A 701 9.57 -7.28 10.12
N LYS A 702 8.76 -6.97 9.10
CA LYS A 702 8.09 -7.96 8.24
C LYS A 702 9.11 -8.77 7.41
N SER A 703 10.21 -8.15 7.02
CA SER A 703 11.34 -8.77 6.31
C SER A 703 12.67 -8.09 6.69
N GLY A 704 13.78 -8.84 6.60
CA GLY A 704 15.12 -8.35 6.97
C GLY A 704 15.37 -8.23 8.48
N VAL A 705 16.52 -7.65 8.84
CA VAL A 705 16.96 -7.52 10.25
C VAL A 705 16.60 -6.14 10.84
N LYS A 706 16.52 -5.10 10.01
CA LYS A 706 16.28 -3.71 10.42
C LYS A 706 14.80 -3.36 10.31
N MET A 707 14.27 -2.66 11.32
CA MET A 707 12.96 -2.00 11.24
C MET A 707 13.16 -0.55 10.78
N LEU A 708 12.33 -0.07 9.86
CA LEU A 708 12.35 1.32 9.39
C LEU A 708 11.05 2.01 9.79
N PHE A 709 11.16 3.20 10.38
CA PHE A 709 10.02 4.04 10.75
C PHE A 709 10.09 5.35 9.98
N THR A 710 9.05 5.68 9.22
CA THR A 710 8.98 6.98 8.52
C THR A 710 8.67 8.10 9.50
N LEU A 711 9.51 9.12 9.51
CA LEU A 711 9.40 10.30 10.37
C LEU A 711 8.70 11.44 9.61
N ILE A 712 7.71 12.05 10.24
CA ILE A 712 7.03 13.24 9.70
C ILE A 712 7.08 14.39 10.70
N ASP A 713 7.11 15.65 10.23
CA ASP A 713 6.99 16.83 11.09
C ASP A 713 5.51 17.18 11.39
N GLU A 714 5.29 18.25 12.16
CA GLU A 714 3.96 18.74 12.52
C GLU A 714 3.12 19.24 11.31
N LEU A 715 3.75 19.47 10.16
CA LEU A 715 3.07 19.78 8.90
C LEU A 715 2.93 18.53 8.01
N GLY A 716 3.40 17.37 8.45
CA GLY A 716 3.39 16.11 7.70
C GLY A 716 4.43 16.02 6.59
N ASN A 717 5.47 16.87 6.61
CA ASN A 717 6.62 16.72 5.72
C ASN A 717 7.40 15.46 6.10
N ASN A 718 7.86 14.68 5.12
CA ASN A 718 8.76 13.56 5.36
C ASN A 718 10.15 14.08 5.79
N ILE A 719 10.61 13.67 6.97
CA ILE A 719 11.87 14.12 7.58
C ILE A 719 12.97 13.06 7.45
N GLY A 720 12.66 11.89 6.88
CA GLY A 720 13.54 10.74 6.78
C GLY A 720 13.00 9.53 7.54
N GLN A 721 13.88 8.58 7.85
CA GLN A 721 13.51 7.35 8.52
C GLN A 721 14.35 7.12 9.78
N LEU A 722 13.74 6.55 10.81
CA LEU A 722 14.47 5.99 11.94
C LEU A 722 14.65 4.49 11.71
N SER A 723 15.88 4.01 11.70
CA SER A 723 16.20 2.59 11.62
C SER A 723 16.47 2.03 13.00
N ARG A 724 15.89 0.87 13.32
CA ARG A 724 16.20 0.09 14.53
C ARG A 724 16.77 -1.27 14.15
N SER A 725 17.92 -1.58 14.72
CA SER A 725 18.64 -2.85 14.52
C SER A 725 18.76 -3.61 15.85
N PRO A 726 18.16 -4.80 16.01
CA PRO A 726 18.35 -5.62 17.19
C PRO A 726 19.69 -6.37 17.16
N ASN A 727 20.36 -6.46 18.30
CA ASN A 727 21.54 -7.30 18.49
C ASN A 727 21.52 -7.89 19.90
N ARG A 728 21.26 -9.19 20.03
CA ARG A 728 21.08 -9.87 21.33
C ARG A 728 20.05 -9.12 22.20
N ASN A 729 20.44 -8.66 23.39
CA ASN A 729 19.62 -7.91 24.33
C ASN A 729 19.68 -6.38 24.12
N GLU A 730 20.17 -5.93 22.97
CA GLU A 730 20.35 -4.51 22.63
C GLU A 730 19.56 -4.12 21.36
N LEU A 731 19.15 -2.86 21.31
CA LEU A 731 18.55 -2.20 20.16
C LEU A 731 19.38 -0.98 19.81
N TYR A 732 19.85 -0.90 18.57
CA TYR A 732 20.61 0.23 18.04
C TYR A 732 19.73 1.06 17.11
N TYR A 733 19.84 2.37 17.20
CA TYR A 733 19.07 3.29 16.37
C TYR A 733 19.97 4.15 15.48
N LYS A 734 19.55 4.34 14.24
CA LYS A 734 20.18 5.27 13.28
C LYS A 734 19.12 6.11 12.59
N LEU A 735 19.47 7.35 12.26
CA LEU A 735 18.61 8.24 11.48
C LEU A 735 19.04 8.16 10.01
N ILE A 736 18.10 7.99 9.10
CA ILE A 736 18.33 8.01 7.65
C ILE A 736 17.72 9.30 7.11
N GLN A 737 18.56 10.21 6.63
CA GLN A 737 18.11 11.47 6.04
C GLN A 737 18.73 11.66 4.66
N LYS A 738 17.88 11.93 3.66
CA LYS A 738 18.30 12.17 2.27
C LYS A 738 19.26 11.07 1.77
N GLY A 739 18.91 9.81 2.05
CA GLY A 739 19.68 8.62 1.69
C GLY A 739 20.93 8.32 2.54
N LYS A 740 21.25 9.15 3.53
CA LYS A 740 22.44 8.97 4.38
C LYS A 740 22.09 8.43 5.76
N GLU A 741 22.74 7.34 6.19
CA GLU A 741 22.70 6.89 7.58
C GLU A 741 23.54 7.82 8.46
N ILE A 742 22.92 8.33 9.53
CA ILE A 742 23.49 9.19 10.57
C ILE A 742 23.44 8.41 11.87
N ASP A 743 24.59 8.23 12.51
CA ASP A 743 24.66 7.65 13.84
C ASP A 743 24.16 8.66 14.87
N ILE A 744 23.08 8.29 15.56
CA ILE A 744 22.47 9.11 16.61
C ILE A 744 22.90 8.66 18.01
N LYS A 745 23.88 7.75 18.11
CA LYS A 745 24.49 7.29 19.36
C LYS A 745 23.45 6.91 20.41
N CYS A 746 22.42 6.17 19.98
CA CYS A 746 21.33 5.74 20.82
C CYS A 746 21.22 4.22 20.82
N TYR A 747 21.16 3.64 22.01
CA TYR A 747 20.79 2.25 22.16
C TYR A 747 19.92 2.02 23.40
N MET A 748 19.17 0.92 23.36
CA MET A 748 18.46 0.39 24.53
C MET A 748 18.93 -1.03 24.79
N LYS A 749 19.14 -1.37 26.05
CA LYS A 749 19.66 -2.65 26.50
C LYS A 749 18.80 -3.21 27.62
N LEU A 750 18.48 -4.49 27.55
CA LEU A 750 17.92 -5.21 28.68
C LEU A 750 19.04 -5.73 29.58
N LEU A 751 19.04 -5.30 30.83
CA LEU A 751 19.95 -5.75 31.87
C LEU A 751 19.25 -6.79 32.73
N ASP A 752 19.97 -7.87 33.04
CA ASP A 752 19.52 -9.01 33.83
C ASP A 752 20.70 -9.57 34.65
N ASP A 753 20.53 -10.75 35.24
CA ASP A 753 21.58 -11.40 36.03
C ASP A 753 22.86 -11.75 35.25
N LYS A 754 22.76 -11.88 33.93
CA LYS A 754 23.87 -12.24 33.04
C LYS A 754 24.55 -11.00 32.44
N TYR A 755 23.84 -9.90 32.29
CA TYR A 755 24.29 -8.69 31.60
C TYR A 755 24.21 -7.43 32.48
N LYS A 756 24.56 -7.54 33.78
CA LYS A 756 24.64 -6.38 34.69
C LYS A 756 25.75 -5.41 34.24
N LEU A 757 25.47 -4.11 34.31
CA LEU A 757 26.52 -3.10 34.35
C LEU A 757 26.98 -2.96 35.81
N ASN A 758 28.28 -2.83 36.03
CA ASN A 758 28.84 -2.64 37.36
C ASN A 758 28.17 -1.44 38.06
N ASP A 759 27.92 -1.58 39.36
CA ASP A 759 27.35 -0.55 40.24
C ASP A 759 25.89 -0.15 40.01
N LEU A 760 25.14 -0.81 39.11
CA LEU A 760 23.70 -0.56 38.97
C LEU A 760 22.86 -1.34 40.01
N PRO A 761 21.79 -0.74 40.59
CA PRO A 761 20.97 -1.38 41.62
C PRO A 761 19.98 -2.39 41.02
N ILE A 762 20.47 -3.46 40.38
CA ILE A 762 19.68 -4.56 39.79
C ILE A 762 19.71 -5.76 40.75
N LYS A 763 18.56 -6.10 41.34
CA LYS A 763 18.44 -7.27 42.23
C LYS A 763 18.45 -8.56 41.40
N ASN A 764 18.79 -9.68 42.03
CA ASN A 764 18.71 -10.98 41.37
C ASN A 764 17.28 -11.28 40.90
N GLY A 765 17.15 -11.74 39.66
CA GLY A 765 15.88 -12.01 38.99
C GLY A 765 15.19 -10.80 38.37
N GLU A 766 15.73 -9.58 38.48
CA GLU A 766 15.14 -8.39 37.85
C GLU A 766 15.63 -8.18 36.41
N HIS A 767 14.69 -7.85 35.52
CA HIS A 767 14.99 -7.44 34.15
C HIS A 767 14.69 -5.95 33.97
N LEU A 768 15.73 -5.11 33.91
CA LEU A 768 15.59 -3.65 33.81
C LEU A 768 16.13 -3.15 32.48
N LEU A 769 15.37 -2.26 31.83
CA LEU A 769 15.82 -1.61 30.60
C LEU A 769 16.68 -0.39 30.90
N TYR A 770 17.86 -0.36 30.30
CA TYR A 770 18.76 0.77 30.27
C TYR A 770 18.75 1.40 28.88
N GLY A 771 18.62 2.72 28.81
CA GLY A 771 18.74 3.48 27.57
C GLY A 771 19.84 4.52 27.70
N ASP A 772 20.77 4.53 26.75
CA ASP A 772 21.75 5.61 26.60
C ASP A 772 21.45 6.38 25.31
N PHE A 773 20.98 7.61 25.47
CA PHE A 773 20.52 8.46 24.37
C PHE A 773 21.42 9.69 24.26
N ASN A 774 22.60 9.50 23.68
CA ASN A 774 23.54 10.59 23.44
C ASN A 774 23.34 11.20 22.03
N ILE A 775 22.10 11.58 21.72
CA ILE A 775 21.74 12.14 20.41
C ILE A 775 22.59 13.39 20.16
N PRO A 776 23.30 13.50 19.03
CA PRO A 776 24.07 14.71 18.72
C PRO A 776 23.22 15.99 18.80
N LYS A 777 23.77 17.05 19.39
CA LYS A 777 23.02 18.30 19.57
C LYS A 777 22.58 18.93 18.25
N GLU A 778 23.37 18.77 17.19
CA GLU A 778 23.02 19.16 15.83
C GLU A 778 21.69 18.57 15.35
N ILE A 779 21.38 17.34 15.78
CA ILE A 779 20.10 16.68 15.48
C ILE A 779 19.02 17.24 16.41
N THR A 780 19.25 17.29 17.73
CA THR A 780 18.22 17.75 18.67
C THR A 780 17.86 19.24 18.55
N ASN A 781 18.75 20.05 17.98
CA ASN A 781 18.49 21.45 17.61
C ASN A 781 17.52 21.57 16.43
N LYS A 782 17.52 20.58 15.53
CA LYS A 782 16.67 20.54 14.34
C LYS A 782 15.40 19.72 14.55
N LEU A 783 15.47 18.66 15.34
CA LEU A 783 14.40 17.67 15.54
C LEU A 783 14.08 17.52 17.03
N SER A 784 12.81 17.69 17.38
CA SER A 784 12.26 17.44 18.70
C SER A 784 11.41 16.18 18.67
N GLY A 785 11.49 15.33 19.71
CA GLY A 785 10.68 14.11 19.84
C GLY A 785 11.41 12.80 19.50
N ILE A 786 12.57 12.83 18.83
CA ILE A 786 13.29 11.61 18.43
C ILE A 786 13.64 10.70 19.62
N GLY A 787 14.09 11.27 20.74
CA GLY A 787 14.40 10.50 21.95
C GLY A 787 13.16 9.84 22.57
N GLN A 788 11.99 10.48 22.47
CA GLN A 788 10.73 9.89 22.92
C GLN A 788 10.36 8.69 22.03
N ILE A 789 10.45 8.83 20.71
CA ILE A 789 10.15 7.74 19.76
C ILE A 789 11.04 6.53 20.05
N ILE A 790 12.35 6.74 20.24
CA ILE A 790 13.31 5.68 20.56
C ILE A 790 12.97 5.00 21.89
N TYR A 791 12.69 5.78 22.94
CA TYR A 791 12.32 5.23 24.25
C TYR A 791 11.07 4.37 24.17
N GLU A 792 10.01 4.89 23.53
CA GLU A 792 8.73 4.20 23.40
C GLU A 792 8.85 2.93 22.56
N ASP A 793 9.61 2.99 21.47
CA ASP A 793 9.84 1.83 20.61
C ASP A 793 10.57 0.72 21.36
N GLY A 794 11.73 1.03 21.96
CA GLY A 794 12.52 0.00 22.61
C GLY A 794 11.81 -0.58 23.82
N LEU A 795 11.12 0.25 24.61
CA LEU A 795 10.31 -0.24 25.72
C LEU A 795 9.18 -1.17 25.24
N LYS A 796 8.42 -0.79 24.20
CA LYS A 796 7.39 -1.65 23.60
C LYS A 796 7.98 -2.95 23.03
N TYR A 797 9.17 -2.88 22.42
CA TYR A 797 9.85 -4.04 21.86
C TYR A 797 10.14 -5.08 22.95
N PHE A 798 10.79 -4.67 24.03
CA PHE A 798 11.15 -5.58 25.12
C PHE A 798 9.95 -6.03 25.94
N LEU A 799 8.93 -5.18 26.15
CA LEU A 799 7.68 -5.58 26.81
C LEU A 799 6.89 -6.64 26.02
N ARG A 800 6.98 -6.64 24.68
CA ARG A 800 6.29 -7.60 23.82
C ARG A 800 7.07 -8.90 23.61
N ALA A 801 8.39 -8.83 23.71
CA ALA A 801 9.28 -9.94 23.40
C ALA A 801 9.33 -10.96 24.56
N LYS A 802 8.44 -11.97 24.50
CA LYS A 802 8.33 -13.05 25.50
C LYS A 802 9.66 -13.73 25.87
N LYS A 803 10.61 -13.81 24.93
CA LYS A 803 11.93 -14.42 25.12
C LYS A 803 12.79 -13.75 26.19
N TYR A 804 12.46 -12.52 26.58
CA TYR A 804 13.19 -11.75 27.59
C TYR A 804 12.53 -11.78 28.97
N GLY A 805 11.46 -12.55 29.14
CA GLY A 805 10.71 -12.59 30.39
C GLY A 805 9.95 -11.28 30.68
N LYS A 806 9.59 -11.09 31.95
CA LYS A 806 8.90 -9.88 32.41
C LYS A 806 9.91 -8.75 32.58
N VAL A 807 9.71 -7.63 31.90
CA VAL A 807 10.46 -6.39 32.18
C VAL A 807 9.88 -5.74 33.43
N ASP A 808 10.69 -5.64 34.48
CA ASP A 808 10.27 -5.14 35.80
C ASP A 808 10.29 -3.61 35.90
N GLY A 809 11.03 -2.97 34.99
CA GLY A 809 11.16 -1.52 34.97
C GLY A 809 12.27 -1.01 34.07
N THR A 810 12.70 0.20 34.34
CA THR A 810 13.82 0.86 33.66
C THR A 810 14.85 1.34 34.68
N VAL A 811 16.12 1.34 34.29
CA VAL A 811 17.23 1.87 35.09
C VAL A 811 17.89 3.02 34.34
N SER A 812 18.26 4.04 35.10
CA SER A 812 18.78 5.30 34.59
C SER A 812 20.06 5.67 35.35
N ILE A 813 21.08 6.08 34.58
CA ILE A 813 22.30 6.70 35.09
C ILE A 813 22.37 8.10 34.49
N TRP A 814 22.46 9.11 35.34
CA TRP A 814 22.58 10.50 34.94
C TRP A 814 23.82 11.09 35.58
N GLU A 815 24.78 11.55 34.79
CA GLU A 815 26.06 12.03 35.33
C GLU A 815 26.62 13.22 34.57
N LYS A 816 27.62 13.87 35.19
CA LYS A 816 28.57 14.76 34.50
C LYS A 816 29.60 13.92 33.78
N SER A 817 29.79 14.17 32.49
CA SER A 817 30.72 13.39 31.65
C SER A 817 31.07 14.17 30.38
N ASN A 818 32.29 13.94 29.88
CA ASN A 818 32.74 14.44 28.58
C ASN A 818 31.91 13.88 27.41
N ALA A 819 31.18 12.77 27.62
CA ALA A 819 30.21 12.27 26.67
C ALA A 819 29.08 13.28 26.39
N TYR A 820 28.82 14.22 27.32
CA TYR A 820 27.78 15.24 27.23
C TYR A 820 28.32 16.65 26.96
N THR A 821 29.53 16.79 26.41
CA THR A 821 30.14 18.12 26.12
C THR A 821 29.19 19.02 25.33
N ASP A 822 28.50 18.48 24.33
CA ASP A 822 27.52 19.22 23.52
C ASP A 822 26.36 19.80 24.36
N TYR A 823 26.05 19.14 25.48
CA TYR A 823 25.00 19.48 26.45
C TYR A 823 25.52 20.20 27.70
N GLY A 824 26.75 20.72 27.67
CA GLY A 824 27.37 21.45 28.78
C GLY A 824 28.05 20.56 29.82
N GLY A 825 28.48 19.35 29.42
CA GLY A 825 29.26 18.43 30.24
C GLY A 825 28.44 17.60 31.23
N GLN A 826 27.11 17.61 31.13
CA GLN A 826 26.23 16.84 31.99
C GLN A 826 24.94 16.40 31.28
N SER A 827 24.36 15.28 31.72
CA SER A 827 23.13 14.78 31.13
C SER A 827 21.92 15.70 31.42
N ILE A 828 20.97 15.75 30.47
CA ILE A 828 19.75 16.57 30.61
C ILE A 828 18.92 16.13 31.83
N ASN A 829 18.81 14.82 32.06
CA ASN A 829 18.06 14.28 33.19
C ASN A 829 18.70 14.67 34.54
N LEU A 830 20.03 14.72 34.64
CA LEU A 830 20.71 15.17 35.87
C LEU A 830 20.34 16.63 36.19
N ASN A 831 20.38 17.49 35.18
CA ASN A 831 20.01 18.90 35.31
C ASN A 831 18.52 19.06 35.70
N GLN A 832 17.62 18.32 35.05
CA GLN A 832 16.18 18.35 35.36
C GLN A 832 15.88 17.86 36.78
N PHE A 833 16.52 16.77 37.21
CA PHE A 833 16.37 16.21 38.55
C PHE A 833 16.75 17.24 39.62
N TRP A 834 17.95 17.81 39.51
CA TRP A 834 18.42 18.78 40.51
C TRP A 834 17.62 20.08 40.49
N LYS A 835 17.18 20.56 39.32
CA LYS A 835 16.26 21.70 39.23
C LYS A 835 14.90 21.45 39.90
N ALA A 836 14.38 20.23 39.83
CA ALA A 836 13.14 19.86 40.48
C ALA A 836 13.32 19.73 42.01
N PHE A 837 14.42 19.09 42.44
CA PHE A 837 14.77 18.97 43.85
C PHE A 837 15.02 20.34 44.51
N ASP A 838 15.75 21.23 43.83
CA ASP A 838 16.04 22.59 44.31
C ASP A 838 14.77 23.48 44.41
N LYS A 839 13.66 23.05 43.79
CA LYS A 839 12.32 23.65 43.95
C LYS A 839 11.52 23.05 45.12
N GLY A 840 12.13 22.21 45.95
CA GLY A 840 11.51 21.61 47.13
C GLY A 840 10.82 20.26 46.90
N MET A 841 11.01 19.62 45.74
CA MET A 841 10.47 18.29 45.46
C MET A 841 11.29 17.20 46.16
N SER A 842 10.64 16.10 46.56
CA SER A 842 11.35 14.90 47.03
C SER A 842 12.17 14.26 45.90
N TYR A 843 13.15 13.39 46.21
CA TYR A 843 13.90 12.68 45.17
C TYR A 843 13.02 11.85 44.23
N GLU A 844 11.96 11.25 44.73
CA GLU A 844 11.00 10.51 43.90
C GLU A 844 10.21 11.44 42.97
N GLN A 845 9.72 12.57 43.49
CA GLN A 845 9.03 13.57 42.67
C GLN A 845 9.96 14.17 41.62
N ALA A 846 11.19 14.53 42.02
CA ALA A 846 12.21 15.07 41.13
C ALA A 846 12.62 14.08 40.03
N ALA A 847 12.67 12.78 40.33
CA ALA A 847 12.93 11.75 39.34
C ALA A 847 11.84 11.69 38.26
N PHE A 848 10.57 11.79 38.65
CA PHE A 848 9.44 11.82 37.72
C PHE A 848 9.30 13.14 36.95
N GLU A 849 10.02 14.19 37.32
CA GLU A 849 10.11 15.43 36.51
C GLU A 849 11.12 15.34 35.36
N THR A 850 12.01 14.34 35.37
CA THR A 850 12.98 14.12 34.30
C THR A 850 12.33 13.54 33.03
N PHE A 851 13.00 13.65 31.89
CA PHE A 851 12.56 13.01 30.64
C PHE A 851 12.36 11.50 30.83
N ALA A 852 13.34 10.81 31.40
CA ALA A 852 13.26 9.36 31.63
C ALA A 852 12.11 9.00 32.59
N GLY A 853 11.93 9.76 33.68
CA GLY A 853 10.84 9.53 34.62
C GLY A 853 9.46 9.76 34.02
N LYS A 854 9.29 10.82 33.21
CA LYS A 854 8.04 11.09 32.48
C LYS A 854 7.68 9.95 31.53
N GLN A 855 8.67 9.41 30.83
CA GLN A 855 8.44 8.24 29.96
C GLN A 855 8.15 6.98 30.77
N ALA A 856 8.90 6.70 31.83
CA ALA A 856 8.65 5.54 32.69
C ALA A 856 7.22 5.54 33.27
N LYS A 857 6.77 6.69 33.77
CA LYS A 857 5.41 6.88 34.30
C LYS A 857 4.33 6.64 33.25
N LYS A 858 4.56 7.05 31.99
CA LYS A 858 3.64 6.81 30.85
C LYS A 858 3.40 5.32 30.60
N PHE A 859 4.35 4.46 30.96
CA PHE A 859 4.27 3.00 30.80
C PHE A 859 3.95 2.25 32.11
N GLY A 860 3.46 2.97 33.12
CA GLY A 860 3.00 2.36 34.37
C GLY A 860 4.11 2.06 35.38
N PHE A 861 5.34 2.53 35.16
CA PHE A 861 6.39 2.46 36.18
C PHE A 861 6.27 3.67 37.12
N THR A 862 5.66 3.46 38.27
CA THR A 862 5.24 4.54 39.19
C THR A 862 6.04 4.60 40.48
N LYS A 863 6.94 3.64 40.73
CA LYS A 863 7.79 3.61 41.91
C LYS A 863 9.23 3.94 41.58
N VAL A 864 9.86 4.71 42.46
CA VAL A 864 11.30 5.01 42.38
C VAL A 864 12.06 4.19 43.42
N ARG A 865 13.16 3.58 42.98
CA ARG A 865 14.15 2.99 43.87
C ARG A 865 15.51 3.63 43.65
N THR A 866 16.07 4.18 44.73
CA THR A 866 17.44 4.69 44.81
C THR A 866 18.24 3.86 45.82
N ASN A 867 19.53 3.62 45.55
CA ASN A 867 20.42 2.96 46.51
C ASN A 867 21.04 4.03 47.42
N ILE A 868 20.26 4.50 48.40
CA ILE A 868 20.64 5.59 49.31
C ILE A 868 21.84 5.20 50.19
N ASN A 869 22.05 3.90 50.43
CA ASN A 869 23.05 3.39 51.37
C ASN A 869 24.49 3.29 50.80
N HIS A 870 24.73 3.67 49.54
CA HIS A 870 26.03 3.55 48.86
C HIS A 870 26.57 4.85 48.19
N ASN A 871 26.13 6.06 48.59
CA ASN A 871 26.59 7.34 47.99
C ASN A 871 26.30 7.51 46.48
N ILE A 872 25.13 7.06 46.00
CA ILE A 872 24.83 6.98 44.54
C ILE A 872 23.93 8.12 44.02
N VAL A 873 23.47 9.02 44.90
CA VAL A 873 22.79 10.28 44.54
C VAL A 873 23.66 11.44 45.01
N THR A 874 24.38 12.03 44.07
CA THR A 874 25.28 13.18 44.28
C THR A 874 24.98 14.24 43.22
N ARG A 875 25.45 15.47 43.43
CA ARG A 875 25.30 16.55 42.45
C ARG A 875 25.89 16.22 41.08
N ASP A 876 26.85 15.29 41.03
CA ASP A 876 27.53 14.91 39.80
C ASP A 876 27.01 13.60 39.19
N LYS A 877 26.26 12.79 39.95
CA LYS A 877 25.76 11.48 39.51
C LYS A 877 24.50 11.05 40.26
N VAL A 878 23.49 10.61 39.52
CA VAL A 878 22.24 10.02 40.04
C VAL A 878 22.02 8.68 39.35
N GLN A 879 21.81 7.61 40.13
CA GLN A 879 21.32 6.34 39.61
C GLN A 879 19.99 5.96 40.25
N ILE A 880 19.06 5.51 39.43
CA ILE A 880 17.68 5.31 39.84
C ILE A 880 17.00 4.24 39.00
N ASN A 881 16.09 3.49 39.62
CA ASN A 881 15.21 2.57 38.92
C ASN A 881 13.77 3.09 38.98
N PHE A 882 13.06 3.00 37.87
CA PHE A 882 11.62 3.17 37.78
C PHE A 882 10.98 1.80 37.63
N LEU A 883 10.13 1.43 38.57
CA LEU A 883 9.54 0.10 38.72
C LEU A 883 8.00 0.18 38.70
N GLN A 884 7.33 -0.94 38.43
CA GLN A 884 5.86 -1.06 38.48
C GLN A 884 5.27 -0.78 39.87
#